data_AF-A0A2H0RUS8-F1
#
_entry.id   AF-A0A2H0RUS8-F1
#
_cell.length_a   1.000
_cell.length_b   1.000
_cell.length_c   1.000
_cell.angle_alpha   90.00
_cell.angle_beta   90.00
_cell.angle_gamma   90.00
#
_symmetry.space_group_name_H-M   'P 1'
#
loop_
_entity.id
_entity.type
_entity.pdbx_description
1 polymer ?
#
loop_
_entity_poly.entity_id
_entity_poly.type
_entity_poly.pdbx_seq_one_letter_code
_entity_poly.pdbx_strand_id
1 'polypeptide(L)'
;MKTVFAFDVGLASLGEAVRHGDDIVHADSLLIDPGVADISGQAIRRRQYRSRLTHKDREKWWENIWTSIGKQPLRGIRRENGKWVEGDERLEREFAQTGDSTVYTSCLLRIMLLEGKKLEDWQIYKAVRSAFQRAGYPKVPWARNNDDEKETIERVNAFTEDLQDNFPNVRHRFPCYYDAWKIGLFDPRKGKIVSFCQDHNAERARGYTAPRGLVEKEIMVLLEQAAKQIPQLRAEIAKRISTPDKWREYVLYGPDFSGFNDTKVEGVLDQKLARFDNRCVNMCTAIPRFKVARAENILYFQMHFLLRLANTLVEKDGENKKLTNEEIRERYVVAEEKKKAYMAECIQTKQKPDYEKLAEFYKFTPAQWKKWAAKKGYTVYPATPEVPPPKTGGRTAYSRPAMALIRELILSGKPPHDFREDVVRSNFEKFPAMGLQESDLGFFLRMAENDPQSIYISPGSLAERYAGKHGGELEKGVMEIIGSTRDAKVRHRLTVFFERLKALMEKCGAPDSIIIEFAREDFSSRRSKKAYEDKSKANNKLYTEARSQLREQFGENFADPGNKLVLKYILMRQQGDICPYTGKSISRSQLSYCDIDHIIPQGDKYQGPDAIENKVLTHHETNQQKDDRMPFECDEIITDREAYKNRIEGMQLSGKAKKILLCSRKEEADELIERYYGLAITGWVARLARDIACLWMGWEPGAKGEKRKLHVV
;
A
#
# COMPACT_ATOMS: atom_id res chain seq x y z
N MET A 1 -30.30 7.77 -34.06
CA MET A 1 -28.95 7.34 -34.50
C MET A 1 -28.07 7.35 -33.27
N LYS A 2 -27.31 6.29 -32.98
CA LYS A 2 -26.60 6.17 -31.69
C LYS A 2 -25.36 7.06 -31.67
N THR A 3 -25.24 7.92 -30.67
CA THR A 3 -24.06 8.77 -30.43
C THR A 3 -23.10 8.10 -29.46
N VAL A 4 -21.85 7.89 -29.89
CA VAL A 4 -20.80 7.26 -29.09
C VAL A 4 -19.63 8.22 -28.94
N PHE A 5 -19.22 8.49 -27.71
CA PHE A 5 -17.97 9.21 -27.43
C PHE A 5 -16.89 8.18 -27.07
N ALA A 6 -15.69 8.35 -27.62
CA ALA A 6 -14.54 7.51 -27.31
C ALA A 6 -13.38 8.38 -26.85
N PHE A 7 -12.67 7.94 -25.82
CA PHE A 7 -11.49 8.61 -25.25
C PHE A 7 -10.35 7.62 -25.11
N ASP A 8 -9.15 8.00 -25.54
CA ASP A 8 -7.90 7.31 -25.24
C ASP A 8 -7.07 8.21 -24.32
N VAL A 9 -6.97 7.85 -23.03
CA VAL A 9 -6.35 8.67 -22.00
C VAL A 9 -4.98 8.11 -21.64
N GLY A 10 -3.93 8.80 -22.09
CA GLY A 10 -2.53 8.52 -21.79
C GLY A 10 -1.89 9.50 -20.80
N LEU A 11 -0.62 9.26 -20.46
CA LEU A 11 0.17 10.26 -19.73
C LEU A 11 0.58 11.42 -20.64
N ALA A 12 0.86 11.20 -21.92
CA ALA A 12 1.37 12.23 -22.82
C ALA A 12 0.32 12.79 -23.79
N SER A 13 -0.87 12.22 -23.80
CA SER A 13 -1.91 12.55 -24.77
C SER A 13 -3.30 12.22 -24.25
N LEU A 14 -4.31 12.84 -24.85
CA LEU A 14 -5.70 12.44 -24.75
C LEU A 14 -6.30 12.46 -26.16
N GLY A 15 -6.59 11.27 -26.71
CA GLY A 15 -7.35 11.13 -27.94
C GLY A 15 -8.85 11.19 -27.65
N GLU A 16 -9.61 11.82 -28.53
CA GLU A 16 -11.07 11.87 -28.43
C GLU A 16 -11.72 11.68 -29.81
N ALA A 17 -12.86 10.99 -29.84
CA ALA A 17 -13.65 10.82 -31.06
C ALA A 17 -15.16 10.76 -30.74
N VAL A 18 -15.97 11.26 -31.67
CA VAL A 18 -17.44 11.19 -31.63
C VAL A 18 -17.94 10.52 -32.89
N ARG A 19 -18.79 9.51 -32.71
CA ARG A 19 -19.45 8.78 -33.79
C ARG A 19 -20.97 8.91 -33.69
N HIS A 20 -21.63 9.25 -34.79
CA HIS A 20 -23.10 9.24 -34.94
C HIS A 20 -23.48 8.12 -35.91
N GLY A 21 -24.10 7.04 -35.42
CA GLY A 21 -24.33 5.86 -36.25
C GLY A 21 -22.99 5.32 -36.75
N ASP A 22 -22.76 5.28 -38.06
CA ASP A 22 -21.50 4.81 -38.65
C ASP A 22 -20.52 5.93 -39.01
N ASP A 23 -20.93 7.19 -38.86
CA ASP A 23 -20.14 8.36 -39.24
C ASP A 23 -19.32 8.91 -38.07
N ILE A 24 -18.02 9.15 -38.29
CA ILE A 24 -17.17 9.88 -37.34
C ILE A 24 -17.33 11.37 -37.60
N VAL A 25 -17.93 12.08 -36.63
CA VAL A 25 -18.25 13.51 -36.74
C VAL A 25 -17.23 14.43 -36.05
N HIS A 26 -16.40 13.85 -35.18
CA HIS A 26 -15.29 14.54 -34.53
C HIS A 26 -14.19 13.54 -34.20
N ALA A 27 -12.94 13.93 -34.41
CA ALA A 27 -11.77 13.22 -33.92
C ALA A 27 -10.66 14.25 -33.67
N ASP A 28 -10.02 14.17 -32.51
CA ASP A 28 -8.94 15.08 -32.13
C ASP A 28 -7.96 14.38 -31.16
N SER A 29 -6.77 14.92 -31.02
CA SER A 29 -5.76 14.43 -30.08
C SER A 29 -5.06 15.59 -29.40
N LEU A 30 -5.25 15.71 -28.08
CA LEU A 30 -4.58 16.70 -27.26
C LEU A 30 -3.23 16.16 -26.79
N LEU A 31 -2.15 16.84 -27.15
CA LEU A 31 -0.83 16.57 -26.59
C LEU A 31 -0.70 17.20 -25.20
N ILE A 32 -0.24 16.43 -24.23
CA ILE A 32 -0.05 16.87 -22.85
C ILE A 32 1.41 16.61 -22.46
N ASP A 33 2.13 17.65 -22.06
CA ASP A 33 3.51 17.49 -21.60
C ASP A 33 3.57 16.47 -20.42
N PRO A 34 4.38 15.39 -20.54
CA PRO A 34 4.52 14.35 -19.51
C PRO A 34 5.04 14.87 -18.15
N GLY A 35 5.73 16.02 -18.14
CA GLY A 35 6.25 16.69 -16.95
C GLY A 35 5.22 17.51 -16.19
N VAL A 36 4.08 17.85 -16.82
CA VAL A 36 3.01 18.61 -16.17
C VAL A 36 2.45 17.82 -14.99
N ALA A 37 2.23 18.52 -13.87
CA ALA A 37 1.82 17.97 -12.59
C ALA A 37 2.82 16.98 -11.94
N ASP A 38 4.06 16.87 -12.43
CA ASP A 38 5.12 16.13 -11.74
C ASP A 38 5.63 16.89 -10.51
N ILE A 39 5.25 16.40 -9.33
CA ILE A 39 5.64 16.99 -8.05
C ILE A 39 6.81 16.27 -7.37
N SER A 40 7.34 15.20 -7.97
CA SER A 40 8.37 14.36 -7.33
C SER A 40 9.65 15.16 -7.02
N GLY A 41 10.16 15.89 -8.00
CA GLY A 41 11.32 16.77 -7.84
C GLY A 41 11.07 17.91 -6.85
N GLN A 42 9.88 18.49 -6.84
CA GLN A 42 9.53 19.56 -5.90
C GLN A 42 9.49 19.06 -4.45
N ALA A 43 8.91 17.87 -4.22
CA ALA A 43 8.85 17.26 -2.90
C ALA A 43 10.25 16.96 -2.35
N ILE A 44 11.15 16.43 -3.19
CA ILE A 44 12.56 16.17 -2.83
C ILE A 44 13.28 17.49 -2.49
N ARG A 45 13.17 18.51 -3.35
CA ARG A 45 13.77 19.84 -3.09
C ARG A 45 13.26 20.44 -1.79
N ARG A 46 11.95 20.36 -1.52
CA ARG A 46 11.36 20.85 -0.27
C ARG A 46 11.88 20.09 0.95
N ARG A 47 12.05 18.76 0.84
CA ARG A 47 12.65 17.94 1.89
C ARG A 47 14.10 18.37 2.16
N GLN A 48 14.92 18.50 1.11
CA GLN A 48 16.31 18.94 1.21
C GLN A 48 16.42 20.35 1.83
N TYR A 49 15.56 21.28 1.39
CA TYR A 49 15.49 22.64 1.94
C TYR A 49 15.17 22.62 3.44
N ARG A 50 14.17 21.85 3.86
CA ARG A 50 13.83 21.70 5.29
C ARG A 50 14.97 21.10 6.10
N SER A 51 15.65 20.08 5.58
CA SER A 51 16.82 19.51 6.25
C SER A 51 17.95 20.54 6.43
N ARG A 52 18.19 21.39 5.43
CA ARG A 52 19.17 22.50 5.52
C ARG A 52 18.75 23.55 6.54
N LEU A 53 17.47 23.91 6.61
CA LEU A 53 16.95 24.82 7.63
C LEU A 53 17.17 24.25 9.03
N THR A 54 16.80 22.98 9.27
CA THR A 54 17.03 22.36 10.58
C THR A 54 18.51 22.33 10.95
N HIS A 55 19.42 22.11 9.99
CA HIS A 55 20.86 22.20 10.23
C HIS A 55 21.27 23.60 10.71
N LYS A 56 20.86 24.64 9.97
CA LYS A 56 21.13 26.03 10.34
C LYS A 56 20.52 26.43 11.68
N ASP A 57 19.33 25.93 12.00
CA ASP A 57 18.66 26.22 13.28
C ASP A 57 19.39 25.62 14.49
N ARG A 58 20.13 24.52 14.31
CA ARG A 58 21.01 23.95 15.35
C ARG A 58 22.30 24.76 15.51
N GLU A 59 22.91 25.19 14.41
CA GLU A 59 24.11 26.04 14.46
C GLU A 59 23.79 27.40 15.08
N LYS A 60 22.71 28.06 14.62
CA LYS A 60 22.24 29.35 15.14
C LYS A 60 21.91 29.29 16.63
N TRP A 61 21.46 28.14 17.12
CA TRP A 61 21.24 27.96 18.56
C TRP A 61 22.55 28.08 19.35
N TRP A 62 23.57 27.36 18.90
CA TRP A 62 24.87 27.39 19.54
C TRP A 62 25.50 28.79 19.47
N GLU A 63 25.36 29.47 18.32
CA GLU A 63 25.74 30.87 18.15
C GLU A 63 25.03 31.80 19.14
N ASN A 64 23.72 31.62 19.34
CA ASN A 64 22.94 32.42 20.29
C ASN A 64 23.39 32.20 21.73
N ILE A 65 23.61 30.94 22.15
CA ILE A 65 24.14 30.63 23.49
C ILE A 65 25.51 31.28 23.70
N TRP A 66 26.38 31.19 22.69
CA TRP A 66 27.72 31.74 22.76
C TRP A 66 27.68 33.28 22.88
N THR A 67 26.79 33.91 22.11
CA THR A 67 26.57 35.36 22.16
C THR A 67 25.97 35.81 23.49
N SER A 68 25.03 35.07 24.08
CA SER A 68 24.39 35.44 25.35
C SER A 68 25.35 35.44 26.54
N ILE A 69 26.45 34.70 26.47
CA ILE A 69 27.52 34.72 27.49
C ILE A 69 28.62 35.74 27.18
N GLY A 70 28.39 36.64 26.21
CA GLY A 70 29.31 37.71 25.83
C GLY A 70 30.50 37.26 24.96
N LYS A 71 30.47 36.05 24.40
CA LYS A 71 31.53 35.55 23.50
C LYS A 71 31.12 35.70 22.04
N GLN A 72 32.08 36.00 21.16
CA GLN A 72 31.81 36.08 19.72
C GLN A 72 31.82 34.68 19.07
N PRO A 73 30.74 34.26 18.37
CA PRO A 73 30.72 32.99 17.65
C PRO A 73 31.68 32.98 16.46
N LEU A 74 32.39 31.86 16.23
CA LEU A 74 33.15 31.68 15.00
C LEU A 74 32.19 31.52 13.81
N ARG A 75 32.51 32.18 12.70
CA ARG A 75 31.69 32.14 11.48
C ARG A 75 32.43 31.44 10.36
N GLY A 76 31.73 30.53 9.68
CA GLY A 76 32.29 29.87 8.50
C GLY A 76 32.15 30.70 7.23
N ILE A 77 32.65 30.14 6.13
CA ILE A 77 32.49 30.69 4.79
C ILE A 77 31.00 30.86 4.47
N ARG A 78 30.63 32.05 3.98
CA ARG A 78 29.24 32.38 3.69
C ARG A 78 29.11 33.37 2.55
N ARG A 79 27.88 33.54 2.06
CA ARG A 79 27.55 34.57 1.07
C ARG A 79 26.91 35.78 1.76
N GLU A 80 27.48 36.95 1.52
CA GLU A 80 26.92 38.25 1.91
C GLU A 80 26.82 39.12 0.64
N ASN A 81 25.64 39.68 0.36
CA ASN A 81 25.38 40.49 -0.84
C ASN A 81 25.85 39.83 -2.16
N GLY A 82 25.68 38.51 -2.28
CA GLY A 82 26.07 37.74 -3.45
C GLY A 82 27.56 37.38 -3.56
N LYS A 83 28.42 37.92 -2.69
CA LYS A 83 29.86 37.63 -2.65
C LYS A 83 30.21 36.64 -1.56
N TRP A 84 31.22 35.81 -1.81
CA TRP A 84 31.78 34.93 -0.79
C TRP A 84 32.62 35.75 0.18
N VAL A 85 32.39 35.56 1.47
CA VAL A 85 33.17 36.14 2.57
C VAL A 85 33.95 35.00 3.22
N GLU A 86 35.24 35.24 3.46
CA GLU A 86 36.12 34.27 4.13
C GLU A 86 35.60 33.91 5.54
N GLY A 87 35.78 32.64 5.89
CA GLY A 87 35.46 32.13 7.22
C GLY A 87 36.61 32.38 8.20
N ASP A 88 36.30 32.29 9.49
CA ASP A 88 37.31 32.29 10.54
C ASP A 88 38.21 31.06 10.38
N GLU A 89 39.52 31.28 10.24
CA GLU A 89 40.49 30.22 10.00
C GLU A 89 40.46 29.15 11.11
N ARG A 90 40.21 29.55 12.37
CA ARG A 90 40.10 28.63 13.50
C ARG A 90 38.95 27.63 13.32
N LEU A 91 37.91 28.03 12.59
CA LEU A 91 36.77 27.18 12.29
C LEU A 91 37.02 26.30 11.06
N GLU A 92 37.56 26.87 9.98
CA GLU A 92 37.70 26.20 8.67
C GLU A 92 38.91 25.27 8.58
N ARG A 93 40.00 25.56 9.29
CA ARG A 93 41.21 24.73 9.29
C ARG A 93 40.96 23.42 10.06
N GLU A 94 41.29 22.26 9.50
CA GLU A 94 41.17 20.96 10.21
C GLU A 94 42.52 20.39 10.69
N PHE A 95 43.63 20.79 10.07
CA PHE A 95 44.97 20.32 10.44
C PHE A 95 45.93 21.49 10.60
N ALA A 96 46.82 21.38 11.57
CA ALA A 96 47.86 22.38 11.83
C ALA A 96 48.91 22.37 10.71
N GLN A 97 49.59 23.50 10.52
CA GLN A 97 50.76 23.56 9.67
C GLN A 97 51.97 22.93 10.36
N THR A 98 53.00 22.55 9.60
CA THR A 98 54.24 22.03 10.16
C THR A 98 54.84 23.02 11.17
N GLY A 99 55.02 22.58 12.42
CA GLY A 99 55.53 23.41 13.52
C GLY A 99 54.47 24.09 14.39
N ASP A 100 53.19 24.04 14.00
CA ASP A 100 52.06 24.49 14.82
C ASP A 100 51.54 23.32 15.67
N SER A 101 51.59 23.47 17.00
CA SER A 101 51.12 22.46 17.97
C SER A 101 49.63 22.57 18.28
N THR A 102 48.94 23.55 17.70
CA THR A 102 47.51 23.81 17.93
C THR A 102 46.64 22.74 17.29
N VAL A 103 45.70 22.18 18.05
CA VAL A 103 44.75 21.21 17.52
C VAL A 103 43.55 21.95 16.92
N TYR A 104 43.29 21.71 15.63
CA TYR A 104 42.11 22.23 14.92
C TYR A 104 41.10 21.15 14.56
N THR A 105 41.48 19.87 14.57
CA THR A 105 40.68 18.78 14.02
C THR A 105 39.40 18.57 14.83
N SER A 106 38.26 18.66 14.17
CA SER A 106 36.95 18.66 14.83
C SER A 106 36.69 17.41 15.70
N CYS A 107 37.04 16.22 15.20
CA CYS A 107 36.88 14.97 15.97
C CYS A 107 37.85 14.88 17.16
N LEU A 108 39.08 15.36 17.03
CA LEU A 108 40.05 15.37 18.12
C LEU A 108 39.66 16.38 19.20
N LEU A 109 39.19 17.57 18.81
CA LEU A 109 38.68 18.57 19.76
C LEU A 109 37.48 18.03 20.56
N ARG A 110 36.59 17.27 19.92
CA ARG A 110 35.49 16.54 20.61
C ARG A 110 36.05 15.51 21.60
N ILE A 111 37.01 14.69 21.19
CA ILE A 111 37.66 13.70 22.08
C ILE A 111 38.33 14.39 23.28
N MET A 112 39.13 15.42 23.05
CA MET A 112 39.83 16.16 24.10
C MET A 112 38.87 16.80 25.10
N LEU A 113 37.75 17.35 24.60
CA LEU A 113 36.69 17.89 25.45
C LEU A 113 36.00 16.80 26.28
N LEU A 114 35.69 15.65 25.68
CA LEU A 114 35.11 14.49 26.39
C LEU A 114 36.04 13.95 27.48
N GLU A 115 37.35 13.94 27.23
CA GLU A 115 38.38 13.56 28.20
C GLU A 115 38.62 14.63 29.29
N GLY A 116 37.98 15.79 29.20
CA GLY A 116 38.12 16.88 30.17
C GLY A 116 39.43 17.66 30.06
N LYS A 117 40.15 17.55 28.93
CA LYS A 117 41.36 18.35 28.69
C LYS A 117 40.99 19.83 28.58
N LYS A 118 41.86 20.70 29.13
CA LYS A 118 41.69 22.14 29.06
C LYS A 118 41.82 22.59 27.60
N LEU A 119 40.79 23.25 27.07
CA LEU A 119 40.74 23.77 25.71
C LEU A 119 40.52 25.29 25.71
N GLU A 120 40.93 25.95 24.64
CA GLU A 120 40.59 27.35 24.43
C GLU A 120 39.11 27.51 24.07
N ASP A 121 38.55 28.70 24.33
CA ASP A 121 37.13 28.99 24.07
C ASP A 121 36.72 28.65 22.63
N TRP A 122 37.54 29.01 21.64
CA TRP A 122 37.24 28.75 20.24
C TRP A 122 37.30 27.26 19.89
N GLN A 123 38.17 26.48 20.56
CA GLN A 123 38.26 25.02 20.40
C GLN A 123 37.00 24.34 20.95
N ILE A 124 36.51 24.79 22.12
CA ILE A 124 35.24 24.32 22.69
C ILE A 124 34.09 24.66 21.75
N TYR A 125 34.04 25.89 21.24
CA TYR A 125 33.02 26.31 20.28
C TYR A 125 33.00 25.42 19.04
N LYS A 126 34.17 25.18 18.43
CA LYS A 126 34.31 24.33 17.25
C LYS A 126 33.93 22.87 17.53
N ALA A 127 34.37 22.30 18.64
CA ALA A 127 34.06 20.92 19.04
C ALA A 127 32.55 20.70 19.10
N VAL A 128 31.84 21.53 19.87
CA VAL A 128 30.39 21.43 20.05
C VAL A 128 29.64 21.72 18.75
N ARG A 129 30.03 22.77 18.01
CA ARG A 129 29.42 23.10 16.70
C ARG A 129 29.52 21.93 15.71
N SER A 130 30.69 21.29 15.62
CA SER A 130 30.90 20.17 14.69
C SER A 130 30.01 18.96 15.00
N ALA A 131 29.71 18.71 16.28
CA ALA A 131 28.80 17.65 16.69
C ALA A 131 27.35 17.89 16.20
N PHE A 132 26.90 19.15 16.12
CA PHE A 132 25.57 19.50 15.59
C PHE A 132 25.39 19.28 14.08
N GLN A 133 26.50 19.17 13.34
CA GLN A 133 26.45 19.01 11.89
C GLN A 133 25.96 17.62 11.48
N ARG A 134 26.29 16.58 12.27
CA ARG A 134 25.91 15.19 12.00
C ARG A 134 24.87 14.75 13.01
N ALA A 135 23.61 14.73 12.61
CA ALA A 135 22.52 14.36 13.53
C ALA A 135 22.36 12.84 13.72
N GLY A 136 22.99 11.98 12.92
CA GLY A 136 22.78 10.52 12.96
C GLY A 136 21.44 10.08 12.35
N TYR A 137 21.03 8.81 12.50
CA TYR A 137 19.77 8.29 11.96
C TYR A 137 18.80 7.83 13.07
N PRO A 138 17.55 8.34 13.12
CA PRO A 138 16.58 7.94 14.14
C PRO A 138 15.88 6.63 13.78
N LYS A 139 15.54 5.83 14.79
CA LYS A 139 14.65 4.68 14.61
C LYS A 139 13.21 5.19 14.51
N VAL A 140 12.66 5.26 13.29
CA VAL A 140 11.29 5.74 13.05
C VAL A 140 10.29 4.56 12.99
N PRO A 141 9.16 4.61 13.73
CA PRO A 141 8.18 3.51 13.76
C PRO A 141 7.48 3.22 12.42
N TRP A 142 7.50 4.17 11.49
CA TRP A 142 6.87 4.07 10.18
C TRP A 142 7.89 3.95 9.04
N ALA A 143 9.14 3.58 9.34
CA ALA A 143 10.17 3.29 8.35
C ALA A 143 9.58 2.45 7.23
N ARG A 144 9.67 2.93 5.99
CA ARG A 144 9.16 2.17 4.85
C ARG A 144 10.20 1.09 4.53
N ASN A 145 9.74 -0.11 4.21
CA ASN A 145 10.57 -1.11 3.54
C ASN A 145 10.81 -0.66 2.08
N ASN A 146 11.64 0.36 1.90
CA ASN A 146 12.21 0.70 0.60
C ASN A 146 13.74 0.54 0.65
N ASP A 147 14.36 0.41 -0.52
CA ASP A 147 15.77 0.02 -0.63
C ASP A 147 16.70 1.04 0.03
N ASP A 148 16.44 2.34 -0.14
CA ASP A 148 17.24 3.42 0.47
C ASP A 148 17.23 3.39 2.01
N GLU A 149 16.06 3.13 2.62
CA GLU A 149 15.91 3.07 4.07
C GLU A 149 16.52 1.78 4.64
N LYS A 150 16.40 0.67 3.91
CA LYS A 150 17.07 -0.59 4.25
C LYS A 150 18.60 -0.42 4.25
N GLU A 151 19.17 0.16 3.19
CA GLU A 151 20.60 0.43 3.09
C GLU A 151 21.08 1.35 4.23
N THR A 152 20.27 2.35 4.61
CA THR A 152 20.60 3.24 5.72
C THR A 152 20.60 2.49 7.06
N ILE A 153 19.64 1.61 7.30
CA ILE A 153 19.57 0.76 8.50
C ILE A 153 20.76 -0.20 8.55
N GLU A 154 21.12 -0.82 7.42
CA GLU A 154 22.31 -1.68 7.31
C GLU A 154 23.58 -0.93 7.70
N ARG A 155 23.76 0.32 7.21
CA ARG A 155 24.88 1.18 7.61
C ARG A 155 24.89 1.52 9.10
N VAL A 156 23.72 1.68 9.73
CA VAL A 156 23.61 1.94 11.18
C VAL A 156 23.98 0.70 11.99
N ASN A 157 23.54 -0.48 11.54
CA ASN A 157 23.87 -1.74 12.19
C ASN A 157 25.38 -2.02 12.08
N ALA A 158 25.94 -1.91 10.87
CA ALA A 158 27.38 -2.08 10.63
C ALA A 158 28.22 -1.10 11.48
N PHE A 159 27.81 0.17 11.57
CA PHE A 159 28.48 1.14 12.45
C PHE A 159 28.44 0.71 13.93
N THR A 160 27.32 0.13 14.37
CA THR A 160 27.14 -0.30 15.77
C THR A 160 27.95 -1.56 16.07
N GLU A 161 28.01 -2.51 15.14
CA GLU A 161 28.84 -3.71 15.19
C GLU A 161 30.33 -3.35 15.21
N ASP A 162 30.80 -2.52 14.28
CA ASP A 162 32.19 -2.06 14.26
C ASP A 162 32.61 -1.40 15.58
N LEU A 163 31.71 -0.60 16.18
CA LEU A 163 31.95 0.02 17.48
C LEU A 163 32.09 -1.02 18.61
N GLN A 164 31.31 -2.10 18.58
CA GLN A 164 31.39 -3.14 19.59
C GLN A 164 32.67 -3.96 19.45
N ASP A 165 33.04 -4.29 18.22
CA ASP A 165 34.17 -5.17 17.92
C ASP A 165 35.52 -4.47 18.09
N ASN A 166 35.62 -3.20 17.71
CA ASN A 166 36.91 -2.49 17.66
C ASN A 166 37.17 -1.60 18.88
N PHE A 167 36.15 -1.21 19.64
CA PHE A 167 36.29 -0.32 20.79
C PHE A 167 36.02 -1.08 22.11
N PRO A 168 37.06 -1.67 22.73
CA PRO A 168 36.89 -2.44 23.97
C PRO A 168 36.43 -1.56 25.13
N ASN A 169 36.87 -0.31 25.18
CA ASN A 169 36.44 0.65 26.19
C ASN A 169 35.14 1.35 25.78
N VAL A 170 34.08 1.14 26.57
CA VAL A 170 32.76 1.73 26.34
C VAL A 170 32.80 3.26 26.31
N ARG A 171 33.72 3.91 27.05
CA ARG A 171 33.88 5.37 27.05
C ARG A 171 34.34 5.95 25.72
N HIS A 172 34.96 5.14 24.86
CA HIS A 172 35.42 5.54 23.53
C HIS A 172 34.39 5.20 22.44
N ARG A 173 33.18 4.75 22.80
CA ARG A 173 32.13 4.39 21.82
C ARG A 173 31.25 5.57 21.42
N PHE A 174 31.86 6.73 21.13
CA PHE A 174 31.16 7.88 20.57
C PHE A 174 31.55 8.14 19.10
N PRO A 175 30.66 8.75 18.30
CA PRO A 175 30.93 9.05 16.90
C PRO A 175 32.24 9.81 16.64
N CYS A 176 32.69 10.70 17.53
CA CYS A 176 33.99 11.38 17.37
C CYS A 176 35.20 10.43 17.41
N TYR A 177 35.17 9.40 18.25
CA TYR A 177 36.24 8.40 18.34
C TYR A 177 36.24 7.50 17.11
N TYR A 178 35.05 7.13 16.61
CA TYR A 178 34.92 6.39 15.36
C TYR A 178 35.42 7.21 14.17
N ASP A 179 35.02 8.48 14.08
CA ASP A 179 35.49 9.42 13.07
C ASP A 179 37.03 9.49 13.09
N ALA A 180 37.63 9.69 14.28
CA ALA A 180 39.08 9.78 14.46
C ALA A 180 39.84 8.48 14.15
N TRP A 181 39.27 7.32 14.49
CA TRP A 181 39.83 6.01 14.17
C TRP A 181 39.88 5.79 12.66
N LYS A 182 38.78 6.08 11.96
CA LYS A 182 38.70 5.93 10.50
C LYS A 182 39.73 6.77 9.75
N ILE A 183 40.04 7.96 10.26
CA ILE A 183 41.07 8.82 9.66
C ILE A 183 42.47 8.62 10.26
N GLY A 184 42.69 7.55 11.05
CA GLY A 184 44.01 7.18 11.56
C GLY A 184 44.55 8.04 12.72
N LEU A 185 43.71 8.84 13.38
CA LEU A 185 44.14 9.73 14.47
C LEU A 185 43.97 9.12 15.87
N PHE A 186 43.17 8.06 16.00
CA PHE A 186 42.90 7.40 17.29
C PHE A 186 43.04 5.88 17.20
N ASP A 187 43.73 5.29 18.18
CA ASP A 187 43.85 3.84 18.31
C ASP A 187 42.90 3.34 19.42
N PRO A 188 41.82 2.62 19.07
CA PRO A 188 40.82 2.20 20.04
C PRO A 188 41.28 1.09 20.98
N ARG A 189 42.30 0.31 20.61
CA ARG A 189 42.87 -0.75 21.46
C ARG A 189 43.78 -0.16 22.52
N LYS A 190 44.59 0.84 22.14
CA LYS A 190 45.45 1.57 23.08
C LYS A 190 44.69 2.66 23.84
N GLY A 191 43.51 3.06 23.34
CA GLY A 191 42.69 4.11 23.95
C GLY A 191 43.37 5.48 23.95
N LYS A 192 44.14 5.80 22.91
CA LYS A 192 44.88 7.07 22.82
C LYS A 192 44.90 7.65 21.42
N ILE A 193 45.03 8.97 21.37
CA ILE A 193 45.35 9.71 20.14
C ILE A 193 46.77 9.29 19.71
N VAL A 194 46.92 8.90 18.45
CA VAL A 194 48.19 8.44 17.87
C VAL A 194 48.81 9.43 16.89
N SER A 195 48.00 10.33 16.32
CA SER A 195 48.44 11.39 15.43
C SER A 195 47.52 12.60 15.52
N PHE A 196 48.05 13.78 15.19
CA PHE A 196 47.28 15.02 15.02
C PHE A 196 47.04 15.39 13.56
N CYS A 197 47.64 14.65 12.62
CA CYS A 197 47.48 14.83 11.17
C CYS A 197 47.25 13.48 10.47
N GLN A 198 46.49 13.51 9.38
CA GLN A 198 46.24 12.33 8.55
C GLN A 198 47.51 11.92 7.78
N ASP A 199 47.64 10.63 7.51
CA ASP A 199 48.64 10.07 6.61
C ASP A 199 48.00 9.59 5.30
N HIS A 200 48.80 8.95 4.45
CA HIS A 200 48.34 8.39 3.17
C HIS A 200 47.37 7.19 3.32
N ASN A 201 47.23 6.62 4.51
CA ASN A 201 46.36 5.48 4.80
C ASN A 201 45.02 5.89 5.41
N ALA A 202 44.78 7.18 5.64
CA ALA A 202 43.54 7.68 6.22
C ALA A 202 42.32 7.29 5.37
N GLU A 203 41.34 6.61 5.96
CA GLU A 203 40.07 6.36 5.31
C GLU A 203 39.22 7.64 5.28
N ARG A 204 38.12 7.63 4.52
CA ARG A 204 37.16 8.73 4.54
C ARG A 204 36.28 8.62 5.78
N ALA A 205 36.15 9.70 6.55
CA ALA A 205 35.14 9.82 7.61
C ALA A 205 33.71 10.00 7.05
N ARG A 206 33.32 9.18 6.05
CA ARG A 206 32.03 9.18 5.35
C ARG A 206 31.70 7.76 4.88
N GLY A 207 30.43 7.46 4.65
CA GLY A 207 29.97 6.14 4.18
C GLY A 207 29.33 5.28 5.27
N TYR A 208 29.40 5.71 6.52
CA TYR A 208 28.72 5.11 7.67
C TYR A 208 27.71 6.08 8.28
N THR A 209 26.80 5.55 9.10
CA THR A 209 25.72 6.33 9.70
C THR A 209 25.60 6.01 11.19
N ALA A 210 25.91 6.98 12.05
CA ALA A 210 25.74 6.80 13.49
C ALA A 210 24.25 6.77 13.89
N PRO A 211 23.86 5.94 14.88
CA PRO A 211 22.50 5.97 15.43
C PRO A 211 22.23 7.28 16.17
N ARG A 212 21.03 7.85 15.98
CA ARG A 212 20.60 9.14 16.57
C ARG A 212 20.87 9.24 18.07
N GLY A 213 20.44 8.22 18.82
CA GLY A 213 20.58 8.23 20.27
C GLY A 213 22.04 8.26 20.75
N LEU A 214 22.99 7.78 19.94
CA LEU A 214 24.40 7.85 20.30
C LEU A 214 24.98 9.25 20.05
N VAL A 215 24.59 9.89 18.95
CA VAL A 215 24.94 11.29 18.67
C VAL A 215 24.39 12.21 19.75
N GLU A 216 23.14 12.01 20.17
CA GLU A 216 22.53 12.80 21.25
C GLU A 216 23.29 12.66 22.57
N LYS A 217 23.64 11.42 22.94
CA LYS A 217 24.47 11.17 24.13
C LYS A 217 25.81 11.89 24.05
N GLU A 218 26.49 11.84 22.90
CA GLU A 218 27.76 12.53 22.73
C GLU A 218 27.63 14.04 22.90
N ILE A 219 26.65 14.65 22.22
CA ILE A 219 26.39 16.10 22.31
C ILE A 219 26.12 16.51 23.75
N MET A 220 25.34 15.73 24.50
CA MET A 220 25.04 16.02 25.89
C MET A 220 26.31 16.04 26.74
N VAL A 221 27.20 15.05 26.60
CA VAL A 221 28.46 15.01 27.35
C VAL A 221 29.39 16.15 26.94
N LEU A 222 29.46 16.49 25.64
CA LEU A 222 30.23 17.64 25.16
C LEU A 222 29.75 18.96 25.76
N LEU A 223 28.43 19.18 25.81
CA LEU A 223 27.82 20.36 26.42
C LEU A 223 28.10 20.44 27.93
N GLU A 224 28.05 19.31 28.63
CA GLU A 224 28.38 19.24 30.05
C GLU A 224 29.86 19.60 30.30
N GLN A 225 30.78 19.03 29.52
CA GLN A 225 32.22 19.33 29.64
C GLN A 225 32.53 20.78 29.26
N ALA A 226 31.86 21.33 28.23
CA ALA A 226 31.96 22.74 27.89
C ALA A 226 31.51 23.63 29.07
N ALA A 227 30.40 23.29 29.73
CA ALA A 227 29.90 24.03 30.89
C ALA A 227 30.81 23.90 32.14
N LYS A 228 31.59 22.82 32.28
CA LYS A 228 32.61 22.71 33.34
C LYS A 228 33.76 23.68 33.14
N GLN A 229 34.18 23.90 31.89
CA GLN A 229 35.27 24.82 31.55
C GLN A 229 34.78 26.28 31.44
N ILE A 230 33.55 26.50 31.00
CA ILE A 230 32.90 27.81 30.85
C ILE A 230 31.57 27.81 31.63
N PRO A 231 31.58 28.11 32.95
CA PRO A 231 30.41 28.01 33.82
C PRO A 231 29.19 28.82 33.35
N GLN A 232 29.40 29.92 32.63
CA GLN A 232 28.34 30.78 32.09
C GLN A 232 27.40 30.02 31.12
N LEU A 233 27.89 28.97 30.44
CA LEU A 233 27.09 28.18 29.50
C LEU A 233 25.98 27.38 30.19
N ARG A 234 26.14 27.04 31.48
CA ARG A 234 25.28 26.10 32.19
C ARG A 234 23.82 26.56 32.22
N ALA A 235 23.59 27.85 32.50
CA ALA A 235 22.26 28.43 32.58
C ALA A 235 21.59 28.51 31.19
N GLU A 236 22.35 28.83 30.15
CA GLU A 236 21.82 28.99 28.79
C GLU A 236 21.51 27.65 28.12
N ILE A 237 22.34 26.63 28.34
CA ILE A 237 22.10 25.27 27.83
C ILE A 237 20.80 24.70 28.41
N ALA A 238 20.53 24.96 29.70
CA ALA A 238 19.32 24.48 30.37
C ALA A 238 18.01 25.04 29.78
N LYS A 239 18.04 26.22 29.12
CA LYS A 239 16.83 26.89 28.60
C LYS A 239 16.16 26.21 27.40
N ARG A 240 16.90 25.43 26.58
CA ARG A 240 16.34 24.78 25.36
C ARG A 240 15.91 23.32 25.56
N ILE A 241 16.30 22.70 26.68
CA ILE A 241 16.04 21.29 26.94
C ILE A 241 14.79 21.24 27.82
N SER A 242 13.63 21.01 27.21
CA SER A 242 12.29 21.13 27.80
C SER A 242 11.94 20.13 28.93
N THR A 243 12.90 19.71 29.77
CA THR A 243 12.67 18.98 31.04
C THR A 243 13.88 19.08 31.99
N PRO A 244 13.99 20.14 32.80
CA PRO A 244 15.07 20.32 33.77
C PRO A 244 15.15 19.21 34.85
N ASP A 245 14.04 18.56 35.20
CA ASP A 245 14.01 17.54 36.25
C ASP A 245 14.57 16.18 35.79
N LYS A 246 14.49 15.88 34.48
CA LYS A 246 15.04 14.63 33.89
C LYS A 246 16.57 14.65 33.78
N TRP A 247 17.18 15.84 33.79
CA TRP A 247 18.63 16.02 33.85
C TRP A 247 19.21 15.51 35.18
N ARG A 248 18.48 15.64 36.29
CA ARG A 248 18.90 15.14 37.61
C ARG A 248 18.94 13.62 37.66
N GLU A 249 17.94 12.94 37.11
CA GLU A 249 17.86 11.47 37.12
C GLU A 249 18.93 10.80 36.25
N TYR A 250 19.26 11.38 35.07
CA TYR A 250 20.31 10.81 34.21
C TYR A 250 21.72 10.94 34.82
N VAL A 251 22.02 12.07 35.45
CA VAL A 251 23.29 12.30 36.18
C VAL A 251 23.40 11.37 37.39
N LEU A 252 22.27 10.98 38.00
CA LEU A 252 22.23 10.08 39.16
C LEU A 252 22.29 8.59 38.79
N TYR A 253 21.75 8.15 37.64
CA TYR A 253 21.52 6.72 37.36
C TYR A 253 22.27 6.09 36.17
N GLY A 254 23.05 6.85 35.39
CA GLY A 254 23.97 6.25 34.41
C GLY A 254 23.31 5.27 33.41
N PRO A 255 24.04 4.27 32.87
CA PRO A 255 23.67 3.48 31.68
C PRO A 255 22.37 2.66 31.74
N ASP A 256 21.68 2.60 32.87
CA ASP A 256 20.44 1.85 33.07
C ASP A 256 19.15 2.64 32.73
N PHE A 257 19.29 3.84 32.17
CA PHE A 257 18.12 4.64 31.81
C PHE A 257 17.40 4.08 30.57
N SER A 258 16.27 3.39 30.79
CA SER A 258 15.43 2.83 29.72
C SER A 258 14.94 3.92 28.76
N GLY A 259 15.09 3.68 27.45
CA GLY A 259 14.78 4.67 26.41
C GLY A 259 13.31 5.11 26.45
N PHE A 260 13.09 6.43 26.48
CA PHE A 260 11.74 6.98 26.42
C PHE A 260 11.11 6.77 25.03
N ASN A 261 9.91 6.18 25.03
CA ASN A 261 8.95 6.24 23.93
C ASN A 261 7.99 7.41 24.17
N ASP A 262 8.44 8.64 23.94
CA ASP A 262 7.51 9.75 23.76
C ASP A 262 7.49 10.17 22.29
N THR A 263 6.30 10.42 21.76
CA THR A 263 6.03 10.59 20.33
C THR A 263 5.79 12.06 19.96
N LYS A 264 6.35 12.96 20.77
CA LYS A 264 6.54 14.40 20.57
C LYS A 264 7.86 14.80 21.25
N VAL A 265 9.00 14.39 20.68
CA VAL A 265 10.29 14.72 21.29
C VAL A 265 10.78 16.05 20.72
N GLU A 266 10.94 17.03 21.60
CA GLU A 266 11.69 18.27 21.37
C GLU A 266 13.14 18.07 21.86
N GLY A 267 13.82 17.06 21.31
CA GLY A 267 15.24 16.81 21.57
C GLY A 267 16.13 17.82 20.85
N VAL A 268 17.39 17.93 21.30
CA VAL A 268 18.38 18.88 20.75
C VAL A 268 18.60 18.70 19.23
N LEU A 269 18.40 17.47 18.73
CA LEU A 269 18.54 17.10 17.32
C LEU A 269 17.22 16.84 16.58
N ASP A 270 16.07 17.00 17.24
CA ASP A 270 14.81 16.56 16.68
C ASP A 270 14.28 17.48 15.57
N GLN A 271 13.63 16.86 14.60
CA GLN A 271 12.74 17.52 13.66
C GLN A 271 11.32 17.36 14.19
N LYS A 272 10.44 18.35 13.98
CA LYS A 272 8.99 18.15 14.19
C LYS A 272 8.52 16.96 13.34
N LEU A 273 8.42 15.78 13.94
CA LEU A 273 7.92 14.57 13.28
C LEU A 273 6.41 14.69 13.15
N ALA A 274 5.91 14.86 11.93
CA ALA A 274 4.48 14.85 11.68
C ALA A 274 3.96 13.42 11.86
N ARG A 275 2.97 13.23 12.74
CA ARG A 275 2.17 12.00 12.75
C ARG A 275 1.29 11.96 11.50
N PHE A 276 1.59 11.04 10.59
CA PHE A 276 0.91 10.90 9.29
C PHE A 276 -0.36 10.05 9.37
N ASP A 277 -0.49 9.28 10.44
CA ASP A 277 -1.47 8.22 10.65
C ASP A 277 -2.93 8.71 10.74
N ASN A 278 -3.16 10.02 10.93
CA ASN A 278 -4.48 10.66 10.92
C ASN A 278 -4.71 11.63 9.74
N ARG A 279 -3.79 11.74 8.79
CA ARG A 279 -3.96 12.60 7.59
C ARG A 279 -4.64 11.82 6.47
N CYS A 280 -5.65 12.42 5.84
CA CYS A 280 -6.33 11.88 4.65
C CYS A 280 -6.95 10.48 4.86
N VAL A 281 -7.71 10.32 5.95
CA VAL A 281 -8.47 9.10 6.26
C VAL A 281 -9.74 9.07 5.42
N ASN A 282 -10.04 7.93 4.79
CA ASN A 282 -11.26 7.75 4.01
C ASN A 282 -12.53 7.87 4.88
N MET A 283 -13.63 8.26 4.24
CA MET A 283 -14.95 8.24 4.86
C MET A 283 -15.51 6.81 4.89
N CYS A 284 -16.37 6.55 5.87
CA CYS A 284 -17.07 5.29 6.01
C CYS A 284 -18.04 5.07 4.85
N THR A 285 -18.05 3.84 4.34
CA THR A 285 -18.87 3.46 3.17
C THR A 285 -20.36 3.46 3.51
N ALA A 286 -20.73 2.98 4.70
CA ALA A 286 -22.13 2.94 5.13
C ALA A 286 -22.64 4.30 5.66
N ILE A 287 -21.76 5.05 6.35
CA ILE A 287 -22.12 6.31 7.02
C ILE A 287 -21.07 7.39 6.70
N PRO A 288 -21.17 8.07 5.54
CA PRO A 288 -20.13 8.97 5.02
C PRO A 288 -19.73 10.15 5.92
N ARG A 289 -20.55 10.50 6.93
CA ARG A 289 -20.23 11.52 7.93
C ARG A 289 -19.06 11.14 8.84
N PHE A 290 -18.79 9.84 9.01
CA PHE A 290 -17.72 9.34 9.87
C PHE A 290 -16.50 8.87 9.08
N LYS A 291 -15.33 8.95 9.70
CA LYS A 291 -14.07 8.37 9.18
C LYS A 291 -13.98 6.87 9.46
N VAL A 292 -13.30 6.14 8.57
CA VAL A 292 -13.06 4.70 8.76
C VAL A 292 -12.14 4.39 9.95
N ALA A 293 -12.36 3.23 10.57
CA ALA A 293 -11.54 2.74 11.67
C ALA A 293 -10.25 2.06 11.18
N ARG A 294 -9.26 1.89 12.08
CA ARG A 294 -8.14 0.95 11.85
C ARG A 294 -8.65 -0.49 11.88
N ALA A 295 -8.00 -1.36 11.12
CA ALA A 295 -8.35 -2.77 11.06
C ALA A 295 -7.98 -3.53 12.37
N GLU A 296 -7.00 -3.05 13.13
CA GLU A 296 -6.73 -3.43 14.54
C GLU A 296 -7.88 -2.99 15.46
N ASN A 297 -9.04 -3.65 15.34
CA ASN A 297 -10.24 -3.28 16.06
C ASN A 297 -11.14 -4.50 16.25
N ILE A 298 -11.51 -4.78 17.50
CA ILE A 298 -12.37 -5.93 17.84
C ILE A 298 -13.75 -5.83 17.16
N LEU A 299 -14.33 -4.62 17.04
CA LEU A 299 -15.61 -4.44 16.33
C LEU A 299 -15.51 -4.82 14.86
N TYR A 300 -14.35 -4.54 14.23
CA TYR A 300 -14.10 -4.98 12.86
C TYR A 300 -14.06 -6.50 12.77
N PHE A 301 -13.36 -7.16 13.70
CA PHE A 301 -13.26 -8.62 13.70
C PHE A 301 -14.63 -9.29 13.85
N GLN A 302 -15.43 -8.81 14.81
CA GLN A 302 -16.80 -9.26 15.05
C GLN A 302 -17.69 -9.08 13.81
N MET A 303 -17.75 -7.84 13.29
CA MET A 303 -18.59 -7.50 12.14
C MET A 303 -18.17 -8.26 10.88
N HIS A 304 -16.86 -8.33 10.59
CA HIS A 304 -16.34 -9.02 9.41
C HIS A 304 -16.65 -10.52 9.45
N PHE A 305 -16.49 -11.16 10.61
CA PHE A 305 -16.83 -12.56 10.80
C PHE A 305 -18.31 -12.84 10.58
N LEU A 306 -19.18 -12.01 11.17
CA LEU A 306 -20.63 -12.13 11.02
C LEU A 306 -21.08 -11.91 9.58
N LEU A 307 -20.55 -10.90 8.88
CA LEU A 307 -20.86 -10.68 7.46
C LEU A 307 -20.41 -11.85 6.59
N ARG A 308 -19.27 -12.47 6.90
CA ARG A 308 -18.82 -13.66 6.17
C ARG A 308 -19.78 -14.81 6.42
N LEU A 309 -20.12 -15.12 7.67
CA LEU A 309 -21.07 -16.19 8.00
C LEU A 309 -22.44 -15.97 7.35
N ALA A 310 -22.98 -14.75 7.40
CA ALA A 310 -24.28 -14.41 6.81
C ALA A 310 -24.33 -14.57 5.28
N ASN A 311 -23.17 -14.43 4.61
CA ASN A 311 -23.06 -14.58 3.15
C ASN A 311 -22.47 -15.93 2.72
N THR A 312 -22.14 -16.81 3.65
CA THR A 312 -21.66 -18.16 3.32
C THR A 312 -22.83 -19.03 2.91
N LEU A 313 -22.64 -19.79 1.83
CA LEU A 313 -23.58 -20.79 1.37
C LEU A 313 -23.18 -22.18 1.85
N VAL A 314 -24.18 -22.99 2.16
CA VAL A 314 -24.09 -24.42 2.43
C VAL A 314 -25.05 -25.15 1.52
N GLU A 315 -24.74 -26.39 1.16
CA GLU A 315 -25.64 -27.21 0.35
C GLU A 315 -26.37 -28.22 1.25
N LYS A 316 -27.68 -28.34 1.02
CA LYS A 316 -28.55 -29.31 1.68
C LYS A 316 -29.57 -29.82 0.66
N ASP A 317 -29.66 -31.14 0.52
CA ASP A 317 -30.62 -31.79 -0.39
C ASP A 317 -30.53 -31.28 -1.85
N GLY A 318 -29.32 -30.93 -2.31
CA GLY A 318 -29.08 -30.39 -3.66
C GLY A 318 -29.39 -28.90 -3.84
N GLU A 319 -29.80 -28.20 -2.78
CA GLU A 319 -30.10 -26.75 -2.79
C GLU A 319 -29.06 -25.94 -2.01
N ASN A 320 -28.72 -24.76 -2.53
CA ASN A 320 -27.87 -23.80 -1.82
C ASN A 320 -28.69 -22.99 -0.80
N LYS A 321 -28.27 -23.01 0.47
CA LYS A 321 -28.93 -22.31 1.58
C LYS A 321 -27.92 -21.43 2.32
N LYS A 322 -28.43 -20.33 2.91
CA LYS A 322 -27.67 -19.52 3.87
C LYS A 322 -27.81 -20.10 5.28
N LEU A 323 -26.85 -19.78 6.14
CA LEU A 323 -26.91 -20.16 7.55
C LEU A 323 -28.09 -19.47 8.26
N THR A 324 -28.73 -20.17 9.21
CA THR A 324 -29.77 -19.55 10.03
C THR A 324 -29.17 -18.57 11.03
N ASN A 325 -29.99 -17.67 11.57
CA ASN A 325 -29.51 -16.69 12.54
C ASN A 325 -29.00 -17.35 13.83
N GLU A 326 -29.66 -18.43 14.27
CA GLU A 326 -29.27 -19.23 15.43
C GLU A 326 -27.90 -19.87 15.21
N GLU A 327 -27.65 -20.42 14.02
CA GLU A 327 -26.36 -21.01 13.66
C GLU A 327 -25.25 -19.95 13.66
N ILE A 328 -25.52 -18.77 13.11
CA ILE A 328 -24.58 -17.64 13.14
C ILE A 328 -24.26 -17.22 14.58
N ARG A 329 -25.28 -17.07 15.43
CA ARG A 329 -25.12 -16.73 16.85
C ARG A 329 -24.33 -17.80 17.61
N GLU A 330 -24.64 -19.07 17.41
CA GLU A 330 -23.93 -20.20 18.02
C GLU A 330 -22.43 -20.11 17.73
N ARG A 331 -22.06 -19.82 16.48
CA ARG A 331 -20.65 -19.68 16.08
C ARG A 331 -20.00 -18.42 16.65
N TYR A 332 -20.74 -17.31 16.68
CA TYR A 332 -20.26 -16.04 17.21
C TYR A 332 -19.94 -16.13 18.71
N VAL A 333 -20.77 -16.81 19.50
CA VAL A 333 -20.55 -16.99 20.95
C VAL A 333 -19.23 -17.70 21.23
N VAL A 334 -18.90 -18.76 20.47
CA VAL A 334 -17.62 -19.47 20.64
C VAL A 334 -16.40 -18.56 20.40
N ALA A 335 -16.47 -17.65 19.43
CA ALA A 335 -15.41 -16.67 19.19
C ALA A 335 -15.32 -15.64 20.34
N GLU A 336 -16.47 -15.19 20.84
CA GLU A 336 -16.56 -14.23 21.97
C GLU A 336 -16.02 -14.81 23.28
N GLU A 337 -16.27 -16.09 23.56
CA GLU A 337 -15.74 -16.78 24.75
C GLU A 337 -14.21 -16.85 24.73
N LYS A 338 -13.62 -17.23 23.58
CA LYS A 338 -12.17 -17.24 23.39
C LYS A 338 -11.56 -15.86 23.58
N LYS A 339 -12.18 -14.83 22.98
CA LYS A 339 -11.76 -13.44 23.19
C LYS A 339 -11.83 -13.06 24.67
N LYS A 340 -12.95 -13.35 25.36
CA LYS A 340 -13.15 -13.00 26.77
C LYS A 340 -12.08 -13.63 27.66
N ALA A 341 -11.77 -14.91 27.45
CA ALA A 341 -10.72 -15.62 28.17
C ALA A 341 -9.33 -14.98 27.95
N TYR A 342 -8.97 -14.71 26.69
CA TYR A 342 -7.67 -14.09 26.35
C TYR A 342 -7.55 -12.65 26.85
N MET A 343 -8.62 -11.86 26.81
CA MET A 343 -8.63 -10.51 27.34
C MET A 343 -8.46 -10.51 28.87
N ALA A 344 -9.08 -11.45 29.58
CA ALA A 344 -8.88 -11.61 31.02
C ALA A 344 -7.42 -11.96 31.36
N GLU A 345 -6.79 -12.86 30.59
CA GLU A 345 -5.37 -13.20 30.71
C GLU A 345 -4.46 -11.97 30.51
N CYS A 346 -4.72 -11.16 29.46
CA CYS A 346 -3.95 -9.94 29.19
C CYS A 346 -4.06 -8.91 30.32
N ILE A 347 -5.26 -8.76 30.90
CA ILE A 347 -5.50 -7.88 32.05
C ILE A 347 -4.70 -8.38 33.26
N GLN A 348 -4.75 -9.68 33.53
CA GLN A 348 -4.03 -10.30 34.66
C GLN A 348 -2.51 -10.14 34.52
N THR A 349 -1.97 -10.29 33.30
CA THR A 349 -0.53 -10.17 33.02
C THR A 349 -0.05 -8.74 32.75
N LYS A 350 -0.96 -7.75 32.76
CA LYS A 350 -0.71 -6.34 32.39
C LYS A 350 -0.08 -6.18 31.00
N GLN A 351 -0.37 -7.09 30.08
CA GLN A 351 0.10 -7.06 28.71
C GLN A 351 -0.93 -6.40 27.78
N LYS A 352 -0.45 -5.74 26.72
CA LYS A 352 -1.32 -5.26 25.66
C LYS A 352 -1.81 -6.45 24.82
N PRO A 353 -3.09 -6.49 24.44
CA PRO A 353 -3.61 -7.60 23.64
C PRO A 353 -2.97 -7.62 22.26
N ASP A 354 -2.61 -8.81 21.80
CA ASP A 354 -2.18 -9.05 20.43
C ASP A 354 -3.40 -9.13 19.52
N TYR A 355 -3.48 -8.19 18.57
CA TYR A 355 -4.59 -8.11 17.63
C TYR A 355 -4.57 -9.21 16.56
N GLU A 356 -3.42 -9.79 16.25
CA GLU A 356 -3.32 -10.94 15.34
C GLU A 356 -3.94 -12.16 16.00
N LYS A 357 -3.57 -12.44 17.25
CA LYS A 357 -4.18 -13.51 18.05
C LYS A 357 -5.69 -13.30 18.24
N LEU A 358 -6.14 -12.07 18.46
CA LEU A 358 -7.58 -11.76 18.55
C LEU A 358 -8.32 -12.02 17.23
N ALA A 359 -7.74 -11.66 16.08
CA ALA A 359 -8.34 -11.90 14.78
C ALA A 359 -8.49 -13.40 14.48
N GLU A 360 -7.54 -14.22 14.93
CA GLU A 360 -7.54 -15.68 14.78
C GLU A 360 -8.71 -16.37 15.48
N PHE A 361 -9.37 -15.74 16.45
CA PHE A 361 -10.59 -16.28 17.08
C PHE A 361 -11.82 -16.20 16.17
N TYR A 362 -11.77 -15.35 15.14
CA TYR A 362 -12.86 -15.05 14.21
C TYR A 362 -12.62 -15.70 12.84
N LYS A 363 -12.31 -17.00 12.82
CA LYS A 363 -12.06 -17.77 11.59
C LYS A 363 -12.74 -19.14 11.63
N PHE A 364 -12.78 -19.79 10.47
CA PHE A 364 -13.18 -21.17 10.26
C PHE A 364 -12.21 -21.83 9.30
N THR A 365 -11.36 -22.73 9.80
CA THR A 365 -10.45 -23.48 8.92
C THR A 365 -11.23 -24.47 8.07
N PRO A 366 -10.73 -24.90 6.90
CA PRO A 366 -11.42 -25.88 6.06
C PRO A 366 -11.81 -27.16 6.81
N ALA A 367 -10.92 -27.67 7.67
CA ALA A 367 -11.16 -28.86 8.47
C ALA A 367 -12.27 -28.66 9.51
N GLN A 368 -12.25 -27.51 10.20
CA GLN A 368 -13.34 -27.15 11.10
C GLN A 368 -14.65 -27.06 10.30
N TRP A 369 -14.64 -26.40 9.15
CA TRP A 369 -15.83 -26.06 8.36
C TRP A 369 -16.53 -27.31 7.88
N LYS A 370 -15.77 -28.24 7.30
CA LYS A 370 -16.26 -29.56 6.92
C LYS A 370 -16.87 -30.34 8.10
N LYS A 371 -16.19 -30.35 9.26
CA LYS A 371 -16.68 -31.04 10.46
C LYS A 371 -17.98 -30.43 10.99
N TRP A 372 -18.08 -29.11 10.99
CA TRP A 372 -19.27 -28.40 11.49
C TRP A 372 -20.45 -28.55 10.53
N ALA A 373 -20.24 -28.38 9.23
CA ALA A 373 -21.25 -28.57 8.20
C ALA A 373 -21.83 -29.99 8.26
N ALA A 374 -20.98 -31.02 8.33
CA ALA A 374 -21.41 -32.40 8.48
C ALA A 374 -22.25 -32.62 9.75
N LYS A 375 -21.88 -32.00 10.89
CA LYS A 375 -22.64 -32.08 12.14
C LYS A 375 -24.05 -31.47 12.01
N LYS A 376 -24.23 -30.47 11.13
CA LYS A 376 -25.51 -29.80 10.89
C LYS A 376 -26.30 -30.40 9.71
N GLY A 377 -25.79 -31.46 9.07
CA GLY A 377 -26.42 -32.08 7.91
C GLY A 377 -26.23 -31.29 6.61
N TYR A 378 -25.13 -30.54 6.50
CA TYR A 378 -24.77 -29.74 5.33
C TYR A 378 -23.50 -30.27 4.65
N THR A 379 -23.40 -30.02 3.35
CA THR A 379 -22.13 -30.05 2.61
C THR A 379 -21.60 -28.63 2.40
N VAL A 380 -20.27 -28.50 2.42
CA VAL A 380 -19.61 -27.20 2.23
C VAL A 380 -19.72 -26.77 0.77
N TYR A 381 -20.21 -25.56 0.53
CA TYR A 381 -20.24 -25.02 -0.82
C TYR A 381 -18.82 -24.78 -1.38
N PRO A 382 -18.48 -25.29 -2.57
CA PRO A 382 -17.10 -25.26 -3.08
C PRO A 382 -16.47 -23.87 -3.22
N ALA A 383 -17.27 -22.83 -3.46
CA ALA A 383 -16.76 -21.46 -3.59
C ALA A 383 -16.41 -20.80 -2.25
N THR A 384 -16.87 -21.36 -1.12
CA THR A 384 -16.61 -20.86 0.24
C THR A 384 -16.03 -21.97 1.12
N PRO A 385 -14.81 -22.45 0.84
CA PRO A 385 -14.21 -23.58 1.56
C PRO A 385 -13.74 -23.21 2.99
N GLU A 386 -13.64 -21.92 3.31
CA GLU A 386 -13.23 -21.42 4.62
C GLU A 386 -13.79 -20.03 4.93
N VAL A 387 -13.74 -19.67 6.21
CA VAL A 387 -13.90 -18.29 6.67
C VAL A 387 -12.55 -17.82 7.20
N PRO A 388 -11.78 -17.03 6.44
CA PRO A 388 -10.46 -16.59 6.86
C PRO A 388 -10.54 -15.58 8.01
N PRO A 389 -9.48 -15.44 8.83
CA PRO A 389 -9.43 -14.43 9.87
C PRO A 389 -9.50 -13.01 9.27
N PRO A 390 -10.09 -12.04 9.99
CA PRO A 390 -10.05 -10.64 9.59
C PRO A 390 -8.61 -10.11 9.50
N LYS A 391 -8.37 -9.14 8.61
CA LYS A 391 -7.05 -8.51 8.48
C LYS A 391 -6.77 -7.60 9.68
N THR A 392 -5.55 -7.60 10.18
CA THR A 392 -5.12 -6.66 11.23
C THR A 392 -4.51 -5.39 10.65
N GLY A 393 -3.86 -5.48 9.49
CA GLY A 393 -3.23 -4.35 8.82
C GLY A 393 -4.20 -3.41 8.09
N GLY A 394 -3.92 -2.11 8.14
CA GLY A 394 -4.61 -1.08 7.36
C GLY A 394 -5.85 -0.49 8.03
N ARG A 395 -6.84 -0.12 7.22
CA ARG A 395 -8.10 0.50 7.66
C ARG A 395 -9.28 -0.26 7.08
N THR A 396 -10.36 -0.27 7.83
CA THR A 396 -11.62 -0.88 7.41
C THR A 396 -12.31 0.02 6.37
N ALA A 397 -13.38 -0.48 5.75
CA ALA A 397 -14.28 0.34 4.92
C ALA A 397 -15.32 1.11 5.76
N TYR A 398 -15.35 0.90 7.08
CA TYR A 398 -16.46 1.28 7.95
C TYR A 398 -15.99 2.03 9.20
N SER A 399 -16.78 3.00 9.67
CA SER A 399 -16.57 3.65 10.96
C SER A 399 -16.96 2.73 12.12
N ARG A 400 -16.51 3.04 13.34
CA ARG A 400 -16.90 2.27 14.54
C ARG A 400 -18.43 2.19 14.73
N PRO A 401 -19.20 3.29 14.55
CA PRO A 401 -20.65 3.23 14.62
C PRO A 401 -21.29 2.32 13.58
N ALA A 402 -20.83 2.41 12.32
CA ALA A 402 -21.34 1.54 11.25
C ALA A 402 -21.10 0.06 11.56
N MET A 403 -19.89 -0.29 12.03
CA MET A 403 -19.56 -1.67 12.39
C MET A 403 -20.42 -2.20 13.54
N ALA A 404 -20.72 -1.36 14.53
CA ALA A 404 -21.59 -1.72 15.63
C ALA A 404 -23.02 -1.96 15.16
N LEU A 405 -23.58 -1.07 14.34
CA LEU A 405 -24.92 -1.22 13.75
C LEU A 405 -25.04 -2.49 12.90
N ILE A 406 -24.07 -2.76 12.02
CA ILE A 406 -24.07 -3.97 11.18
C ILE A 406 -23.98 -5.24 12.03
N ARG A 407 -23.13 -5.24 13.06
CA ARG A 407 -23.01 -6.37 14.00
C ARG A 407 -24.36 -6.64 14.68
N GLU A 408 -24.99 -5.61 15.23
CA GLU A 408 -26.27 -5.75 15.92
C GLU A 408 -27.41 -6.16 14.96
N LEU A 409 -27.43 -5.66 13.73
CA LEU A 409 -28.38 -6.11 12.71
C LEU A 409 -28.28 -7.62 12.52
N ILE A 410 -27.08 -8.12 12.20
CA ILE A 410 -26.87 -9.56 11.93
C ILE A 410 -27.23 -10.38 13.17
N LEU A 411 -26.83 -9.95 14.36
CA LEU A 411 -27.15 -10.67 15.59
C LEU A 411 -28.63 -10.58 15.99
N SER A 412 -29.38 -9.58 15.53
CA SER A 412 -30.81 -9.45 15.81
C SER A 412 -31.65 -10.45 15.03
N GLY A 413 -31.23 -10.81 13.82
CA GLY A 413 -32.01 -11.64 12.89
C GLY A 413 -33.27 -10.96 12.36
N LYS A 414 -33.41 -9.65 12.59
CA LYS A 414 -34.52 -8.85 12.07
C LYS A 414 -34.26 -8.41 10.63
N PRO A 415 -35.31 -8.16 9.84
CA PRO A 415 -35.17 -7.43 8.59
C PRO A 415 -34.51 -6.06 8.81
N PRO A 416 -33.67 -5.58 7.87
CA PRO A 416 -32.95 -4.31 8.00
C PRO A 416 -33.82 -3.09 8.30
N HIS A 417 -35.03 -3.03 7.74
CA HIS A 417 -35.95 -1.90 7.92
C HIS A 417 -36.55 -1.89 9.33
N ASP A 418 -37.04 -3.03 9.82
CA ASP A 418 -37.50 -3.19 11.22
C ASP A 418 -36.40 -2.86 12.23
N PHE A 419 -35.17 -3.33 11.98
CA PHE A 419 -34.02 -3.02 12.83
C PHE A 419 -33.74 -1.51 12.87
N ARG A 420 -33.84 -0.83 11.71
CA ARG A 420 -33.69 0.63 11.64
C ARG A 420 -34.74 1.32 12.51
N GLU A 421 -36.01 0.95 12.39
CA GLU A 421 -37.10 1.55 13.16
C GLU A 421 -36.89 1.37 14.67
N ASP A 422 -36.43 0.20 15.11
CA ASP A 422 -36.08 -0.04 16.52
C ASP A 422 -34.97 0.90 17.01
N VAL A 423 -33.93 1.11 16.20
CA VAL A 423 -32.82 2.00 16.56
C VAL A 423 -33.29 3.45 16.67
N VAL A 424 -34.15 3.90 15.76
CA VAL A 424 -34.74 5.26 15.80
C VAL A 424 -35.66 5.40 17.01
N ARG A 425 -36.57 4.45 17.22
CA ARG A 425 -37.55 4.46 18.32
C ARG A 425 -36.88 4.42 19.70
N SER A 426 -35.79 3.66 19.83
CA SER A 426 -34.98 3.63 21.06
C SER A 426 -34.11 4.88 21.24
N ASN A 427 -34.20 5.87 20.35
CA ASN A 427 -33.37 7.07 20.35
C ASN A 427 -31.88 6.75 20.52
N PHE A 428 -31.42 5.72 19.80
CA PHE A 428 -30.02 5.26 19.84
C PHE A 428 -29.53 4.86 21.25
N GLU A 429 -30.39 4.37 22.15
CA GLU A 429 -30.03 3.98 23.53
C GLU A 429 -28.87 2.98 23.62
N LYS A 430 -28.74 2.08 22.63
CA LYS A 430 -27.61 1.13 22.53
C LYS A 430 -26.33 1.74 21.94
N PHE A 431 -26.39 2.98 21.44
CA PHE A 431 -25.30 3.70 20.75
C PHE A 431 -25.10 5.18 21.19
N PRO A 432 -25.30 5.59 22.46
CA PRO A 432 -25.44 6.99 22.84
C PRO A 432 -24.16 7.82 22.68
N ALA A 433 -22.99 7.18 22.80
CA ALA A 433 -21.68 7.83 22.64
C ALA A 433 -21.15 7.82 21.20
N MET A 434 -21.95 7.42 20.21
CA MET A 434 -21.52 7.29 18.82
C MET A 434 -21.86 8.50 17.96
N GLY A 435 -22.65 9.44 18.49
CA GLY A 435 -23.03 10.67 17.81
C GLY A 435 -23.85 10.46 16.54
N LEU A 436 -24.57 9.34 16.43
CA LEU A 436 -25.41 8.98 15.28
C LEU A 436 -26.63 9.92 15.15
N GLN A 437 -27.12 10.04 13.93
CA GLN A 437 -28.35 10.75 13.57
C GLN A 437 -29.24 9.82 12.74
N GLU A 438 -30.54 10.11 12.65
CA GLU A 438 -31.47 9.27 11.87
C GLU A 438 -31.06 9.16 10.39
N SER A 439 -30.58 10.26 9.80
CA SER A 439 -30.08 10.29 8.42
C SER A 439 -28.91 9.32 8.18
N ASP A 440 -28.12 9.01 9.21
CA ASP A 440 -27.01 8.05 9.12
C ASP A 440 -27.50 6.60 8.91
N LEU A 441 -28.76 6.29 9.24
CA LEU A 441 -29.35 4.96 9.11
C LEU A 441 -29.92 4.69 7.71
N GLY A 442 -29.85 5.66 6.79
CA GLY A 442 -30.40 5.54 5.45
C GLY A 442 -29.84 4.36 4.64
N PHE A 443 -28.65 3.84 5.00
CA PHE A 443 -28.09 2.67 4.32
C PHE A 443 -28.86 1.37 4.56
N PHE A 444 -29.66 1.27 5.63
CA PHE A 444 -30.54 0.12 5.83
C PHE A 444 -31.71 0.11 4.85
N LEU A 445 -32.20 1.28 4.46
CA LEU A 445 -33.31 1.41 3.50
C LEU A 445 -32.93 0.91 2.10
N ARG A 446 -31.63 0.78 1.81
CA ARG A 446 -31.11 0.20 0.55
C ARG A 446 -31.01 -1.33 0.59
N MET A 447 -31.26 -1.94 1.75
CA MET A 447 -31.28 -3.40 1.89
C MET A 447 -32.70 -3.93 1.66
N ALA A 448 -32.82 -5.26 1.54
CA ALA A 448 -34.12 -5.90 1.40
C ALA A 448 -35.03 -5.56 2.59
N GLU A 449 -36.27 -5.22 2.30
CA GLU A 449 -37.25 -4.78 3.32
C GLU A 449 -37.60 -5.92 4.27
N ASN A 450 -37.91 -7.09 3.73
CA ASN A 450 -38.52 -8.21 4.47
C ASN A 450 -37.62 -9.44 4.62
N ASP A 451 -36.37 -9.40 4.14
CA ASP A 451 -35.46 -10.54 4.17
C ASP A 451 -34.28 -10.30 5.15
N PRO A 452 -34.27 -10.95 6.33
CA PRO A 452 -33.19 -10.81 7.31
C PRO A 452 -31.86 -11.44 6.86
N GLN A 453 -31.88 -12.29 5.83
CA GLN A 453 -30.69 -12.95 5.28
C GLN A 453 -30.07 -12.19 4.09
N SER A 454 -30.76 -11.18 3.55
CA SER A 454 -30.26 -10.37 2.43
C SER A 454 -29.52 -9.12 2.91
N ILE A 455 -28.36 -9.34 3.53
CA ILE A 455 -27.51 -8.28 4.08
C ILE A 455 -26.47 -7.87 3.04
N TYR A 456 -26.88 -6.96 2.14
CA TYR A 456 -25.99 -6.32 1.17
C TYR A 456 -25.79 -4.84 1.51
N ILE A 457 -24.57 -4.47 1.89
CA ILE A 457 -24.25 -3.08 2.22
C ILE A 457 -23.85 -2.35 0.93
N SER A 458 -24.82 -1.69 0.30
CA SER A 458 -24.56 -0.84 -0.87
C SER A 458 -23.84 0.45 -0.46
N PRO A 459 -22.79 0.88 -1.20
CA PRO A 459 -22.15 2.17 -0.99
C PRO A 459 -23.06 3.37 -1.28
N GLY A 460 -24.24 3.17 -1.88
CA GLY A 460 -25.14 4.23 -2.36
C GLY A 460 -24.82 4.65 -3.80
N SER A 461 -25.71 5.46 -4.38
CA SER A 461 -25.54 6.00 -5.75
C SER A 461 -24.33 6.91 -5.84
N LEU A 462 -23.78 7.15 -7.04
CA LEU A 462 -22.67 8.10 -7.18
C LEU A 462 -23.09 9.51 -6.74
N ALA A 463 -24.31 9.91 -7.07
CA ALA A 463 -24.88 11.20 -6.70
C ALA A 463 -24.96 11.37 -5.17
N GLU A 464 -25.47 10.39 -4.43
CA GLU A 464 -25.54 10.42 -2.97
C GLU A 464 -24.16 10.55 -2.34
N ARG A 465 -23.20 9.77 -2.85
CA ARG A 465 -21.85 9.67 -2.27
C ARG A 465 -21.01 10.91 -2.48
N TYR A 466 -21.13 11.52 -3.66
CA TYR A 466 -20.23 12.57 -4.11
C TYR A 466 -20.91 13.92 -4.27
N ALA A 467 -22.13 14.01 -4.81
CA ALA A 467 -22.84 15.27 -4.99
C ALA A 467 -23.70 15.66 -3.77
N GLY A 468 -24.26 14.68 -3.03
CA GLY A 468 -25.15 14.93 -1.89
C GLY A 468 -24.53 15.77 -0.78
N LYS A 469 -23.21 15.67 -0.57
CA LYS A 469 -22.46 16.51 0.40
C LYS A 469 -22.32 17.97 -0.02
N HIS A 470 -22.51 18.24 -1.31
CA HIS A 470 -22.39 19.56 -1.92
C HIS A 470 -23.76 20.07 -2.37
N GLY A 471 -24.83 19.72 -1.65
CA GLY A 471 -26.18 20.17 -1.97
C GLY A 471 -26.72 19.65 -3.31
N GLY A 472 -26.17 18.55 -3.83
CA GLY A 472 -26.54 17.99 -5.14
C GLY A 472 -25.75 18.53 -6.31
N GLU A 473 -24.75 19.40 -6.10
CA GLU A 473 -23.92 19.94 -7.18
C GLU A 473 -23.00 18.85 -7.79
N LEU A 474 -23.36 18.37 -8.99
CA LEU A 474 -22.65 17.29 -9.68
C LEU A 474 -21.17 17.61 -9.95
N GLU A 475 -20.86 18.84 -10.37
CA GLU A 475 -19.49 19.25 -10.68
C GLU A 475 -18.59 19.20 -9.44
N LYS A 476 -19.08 19.65 -8.28
CA LYS A 476 -18.35 19.50 -7.00
C LYS A 476 -18.16 18.04 -6.63
N GLY A 477 -19.15 17.19 -6.90
CA GLY A 477 -19.03 15.74 -6.76
C GLY A 477 -17.95 15.14 -7.65
N VAL A 478 -17.90 15.53 -8.93
CA VAL A 478 -16.84 15.12 -9.87
C VAL A 478 -15.46 15.56 -9.37
N MET A 479 -15.34 16.80 -8.89
CA MET A 479 -14.09 17.32 -8.33
C MET A 479 -13.67 16.59 -7.05
N GLU A 480 -14.61 16.10 -6.23
CA GLU A 480 -14.32 15.21 -5.10
C GLU A 480 -13.76 13.86 -5.56
N ILE A 481 -14.33 13.27 -6.62
CA ILE A 481 -13.82 12.02 -7.22
C ILE A 481 -12.39 12.23 -7.73
N ILE A 482 -12.14 13.30 -8.49
CA ILE A 482 -10.80 13.66 -8.98
C ILE A 482 -9.86 13.90 -7.79
N GLY A 483 -10.28 14.65 -6.78
CA GLY A 483 -9.48 14.96 -5.58
C GLY A 483 -9.16 13.75 -4.71
N SER A 484 -9.89 12.64 -4.86
CA SER A 484 -9.68 11.42 -4.08
C SER A 484 -8.35 10.71 -4.37
N THR A 485 -7.80 10.89 -5.58
CA THR A 485 -6.46 10.37 -5.93
C THR A 485 -5.36 11.28 -5.39
N ARG A 486 -4.32 10.66 -4.83
CA ARG A 486 -3.12 11.36 -4.35
C ARG A 486 -2.11 11.65 -5.47
N ASP A 487 -2.21 10.95 -6.60
CA ASP A 487 -1.30 11.14 -7.73
C ASP A 487 -1.69 12.40 -8.52
N ALA A 488 -0.76 13.35 -8.57
CA ALA A 488 -0.98 14.66 -9.21
C ALA A 488 -1.12 14.56 -10.73
N LYS A 489 -0.42 13.63 -11.39
CA LYS A 489 -0.54 13.40 -12.83
C LYS A 489 -1.91 12.80 -13.13
N VAL A 490 -2.30 11.76 -12.38
CA VAL A 490 -3.64 11.16 -12.52
C VAL A 490 -4.74 12.20 -12.32
N ARG A 491 -4.65 13.03 -11.26
CA ARG A 491 -5.61 14.12 -11.03
C ARG A 491 -5.75 15.02 -12.26
N HIS A 492 -4.63 15.50 -12.78
CA HIS A 492 -4.64 16.34 -13.97
C HIS A 492 -5.26 15.64 -15.18
N ARG A 493 -4.91 14.37 -15.44
CA ARG A 493 -5.46 13.64 -16.60
C ARG A 493 -6.97 13.43 -16.47
N LEU A 494 -7.47 13.15 -15.27
CA LEU A 494 -8.92 13.06 -15.02
C LEU A 494 -9.63 14.43 -15.13
N THR A 495 -8.98 15.52 -14.70
CA THR A 495 -9.50 16.89 -14.90
C THR A 495 -9.62 17.21 -16.39
N VAL A 496 -8.58 16.99 -17.18
CA VAL A 496 -8.61 17.23 -18.62
C VAL A 496 -9.66 16.36 -19.29
N PHE A 497 -9.72 15.07 -18.95
CA PHE A 497 -10.79 14.17 -19.44
C PHE A 497 -12.18 14.73 -19.16
N PHE A 498 -12.45 15.21 -17.94
CA PHE A 498 -13.75 15.78 -17.59
C PHE A 498 -14.05 17.07 -18.37
N GLU A 499 -13.07 17.95 -18.53
CA GLU A 499 -13.21 19.17 -19.33
C GLU A 499 -13.50 18.85 -20.81
N ARG A 500 -12.81 17.86 -21.38
CA ARG A 500 -13.05 17.40 -22.75
C ARG A 500 -14.42 16.76 -22.92
N LEU A 501 -14.86 15.95 -21.96
CA LEU A 501 -16.22 15.39 -21.96
C LEU A 501 -17.28 16.50 -22.01
N LYS A 502 -17.16 17.54 -21.16
CA LYS A 502 -18.08 18.68 -21.19
C LYS A 502 -18.05 19.41 -22.54
N ALA A 503 -16.87 19.71 -23.07
CA ALA A 503 -16.71 20.40 -24.35
C ALA A 503 -17.32 19.62 -25.53
N LEU A 504 -17.15 18.30 -25.56
CA LEU A 504 -17.77 17.45 -26.59
C LEU A 504 -19.29 17.38 -26.45
N MET A 505 -19.82 17.38 -25.23
CA MET A 505 -21.27 17.43 -25.01
C MET A 505 -21.86 18.75 -25.50
N GLU A 506 -21.18 19.87 -25.25
CA GLU A 506 -21.58 21.19 -25.75
C GLU A 506 -21.57 21.26 -27.28
N LYS A 507 -20.55 20.64 -27.92
CA LYS A 507 -20.37 20.65 -29.38
C LYS A 507 -21.25 19.65 -30.14
N CYS A 508 -21.42 18.44 -29.60
CA CYS A 508 -21.98 17.29 -30.31
C CYS A 508 -23.26 16.72 -29.67
N GLY A 509 -23.71 17.29 -28.54
CA GLY A 509 -24.85 16.79 -27.77
C GLY A 509 -24.49 15.65 -26.81
N ALA A 510 -25.47 15.17 -26.05
CA ALA A 510 -25.25 14.11 -25.06
C ALA A 510 -25.02 12.74 -25.73
N PRO A 511 -24.01 11.95 -25.28
CA PRO A 511 -23.78 10.61 -25.82
C PRO A 511 -24.78 9.58 -25.29
N ASP A 512 -25.14 8.61 -26.11
CA ASP A 512 -25.86 7.39 -25.69
C ASP A 512 -24.92 6.41 -24.97
N SER A 513 -23.64 6.41 -25.36
CA SER A 513 -22.61 5.62 -24.69
C SER A 513 -21.23 6.26 -24.77
N ILE A 514 -20.39 5.99 -23.77
CA ILE A 514 -19.01 6.47 -23.69
C ILE A 514 -18.07 5.27 -23.61
N ILE A 515 -16.96 5.31 -24.35
CA ILE A 515 -15.87 4.34 -24.33
C ILE A 515 -14.61 5.07 -23.83
N ILE A 516 -13.92 4.51 -22.85
CA ILE A 516 -12.69 5.08 -22.30
C ILE A 516 -11.60 4.01 -22.30
N GLU A 517 -10.50 4.26 -22.97
CA GLU A 517 -9.29 3.43 -22.92
C GLU A 517 -8.22 4.15 -22.09
N PHE A 518 -7.51 3.40 -21.25
CA PHE A 518 -6.35 3.93 -20.52
C PHE A 518 -5.08 3.20 -20.92
N ALA A 519 -4.04 3.95 -21.26
CA ALA A 519 -2.71 3.38 -21.45
C ALA A 519 -2.23 2.68 -20.16
N ARG A 520 -2.25 1.34 -20.16
CA ARG A 520 -1.99 0.51 -18.95
C ARG A 520 -0.63 0.74 -18.34
N GLU A 521 0.38 1.01 -19.15
CA GLU A 521 1.75 1.24 -18.71
C GLU A 521 1.91 2.60 -18.02
N ASP A 522 1.11 3.58 -18.40
CA ASP A 522 1.29 4.97 -18.01
C ASP A 522 0.87 5.23 -16.56
N PHE A 523 -0.21 4.60 -16.11
CA PHE A 523 -0.77 4.79 -14.77
C PHE A 523 -0.43 3.66 -13.78
N SER A 524 0.44 2.74 -14.18
CA SER A 524 0.87 1.60 -13.37
C SER A 524 1.97 1.98 -12.37
N SER A 525 1.87 1.44 -11.14
CA SER A 525 2.95 1.56 -10.15
C SER A 525 4.24 0.91 -10.67
N ARG A 526 5.43 1.34 -10.20
CA ARG A 526 6.71 0.66 -10.53
C ARG A 526 6.66 -0.85 -10.31
N ARG A 527 5.99 -1.29 -9.25
CA ARG A 527 5.82 -2.71 -8.95
C ARG A 527 4.94 -3.42 -9.98
N SER A 528 3.85 -2.78 -10.40
CA SER A 528 2.96 -3.28 -11.45
C SER A 528 3.67 -3.33 -12.81
N LYS A 529 4.45 -2.29 -13.16
CA LYS A 529 5.29 -2.26 -14.36
C LYS A 529 6.30 -3.40 -14.35
N LYS A 530 7.06 -3.56 -13.26
CA LYS A 530 8.01 -4.67 -13.11
C LYS A 530 7.33 -6.04 -13.20
N ALA A 531 6.19 -6.23 -12.54
CA ALA A 531 5.45 -7.49 -12.63
C ALA A 531 4.95 -7.78 -14.05
N TYR A 532 4.54 -6.74 -14.79
CA TYR A 532 4.15 -6.86 -16.21
C TYR A 532 5.36 -7.18 -17.10
N GLU A 533 6.48 -6.48 -16.93
CA GLU A 533 7.75 -6.76 -17.62
C GLU A 533 8.23 -8.19 -17.34
N ASP A 534 8.19 -8.63 -16.09
CA ASP A 534 8.58 -9.99 -15.69
C ASP A 534 7.64 -11.03 -16.32
N LYS A 535 6.32 -10.78 -16.34
CA LYS A 535 5.34 -11.63 -17.03
C LYS A 535 5.56 -11.65 -18.54
N SER A 536 5.85 -10.50 -19.15
CA SER A 536 6.17 -10.37 -20.57
C SER A 536 7.44 -11.14 -20.93
N LYS A 537 8.51 -11.01 -20.12
CA LYS A 537 9.75 -11.78 -20.26
C LYS A 537 9.50 -13.28 -20.13
N ALA A 538 8.71 -13.70 -19.14
CA ALA A 538 8.36 -15.11 -18.96
C ALA A 538 7.55 -15.65 -20.15
N ASN A 539 6.59 -14.89 -20.66
CA ASN A 539 5.83 -15.24 -21.86
C ASN A 539 6.75 -15.33 -23.08
N ASN A 540 7.62 -14.34 -23.33
CA ASN A 540 8.55 -14.37 -24.45
C ASN A 540 9.49 -15.58 -24.38
N LYS A 541 9.99 -15.91 -23.17
CA LYS A 541 10.78 -17.12 -22.95
C LYS A 541 9.98 -18.38 -23.29
N LEU A 542 8.75 -18.50 -22.80
CA LEU A 542 7.86 -19.63 -23.09
C LEU A 542 7.59 -19.79 -24.59
N TYR A 543 7.29 -18.70 -25.30
CA TYR A 543 7.08 -18.72 -26.75
C TYR A 543 8.35 -19.08 -27.52
N THR A 544 9.51 -18.60 -27.07
CA THR A 544 10.81 -18.93 -27.68
C THR A 544 11.15 -20.40 -27.51
N GLU A 545 10.98 -20.95 -26.30
CA GLU A 545 11.17 -22.37 -26.01
C GLU A 545 10.22 -23.25 -26.81
N ALA A 546 8.93 -22.88 -26.89
CA ALA A 546 7.94 -23.59 -27.70
C ALA A 546 8.29 -23.57 -29.19
N ARG A 547 8.76 -22.44 -29.73
CA ARG A 547 9.26 -22.35 -31.11
C ARG A 547 10.46 -23.26 -31.34
N SER A 548 11.42 -23.30 -30.41
CA SER A 548 12.58 -24.19 -30.50
C SER A 548 12.17 -25.66 -30.53
N GLN A 549 11.27 -26.07 -29.64
CA GLN A 549 10.80 -27.46 -29.54
C GLN A 549 10.00 -27.88 -30.79
N LEU A 550 9.21 -26.97 -31.36
CA LEU A 550 8.52 -27.22 -32.63
C LEU A 550 9.51 -27.39 -33.79
N ARG A 551 10.55 -26.54 -33.88
CA ARG A 551 11.59 -26.67 -34.93
C ARG A 551 12.36 -27.99 -34.82
N GLU A 552 12.77 -28.37 -33.60
CA GLU A 552 13.44 -29.66 -33.36
C GLU A 552 12.58 -30.84 -33.81
N GLN A 553 11.27 -30.77 -33.55
CA GLN A 553 10.34 -31.84 -33.88
C GLN A 553 10.06 -31.97 -35.39
N PHE A 554 9.92 -30.86 -36.11
CA PHE A 554 9.57 -30.87 -37.53
C PHE A 554 10.78 -30.76 -38.48
N GLY A 555 11.99 -30.62 -37.94
CA GLY A 555 13.27 -30.63 -38.65
C GLY A 555 13.71 -29.25 -39.19
N GLU A 556 14.95 -29.16 -39.67
CA GLU A 556 15.60 -27.89 -40.09
C GLU A 556 14.89 -27.18 -41.26
N ASN A 557 14.10 -27.90 -42.07
CA ASN A 557 13.32 -27.34 -43.18
C ASN A 557 11.94 -26.80 -42.76
N PHE A 558 11.60 -26.84 -41.47
CA PHE A 558 10.34 -26.31 -40.98
C PHE A 558 10.41 -24.77 -40.87
N ALA A 559 9.58 -24.08 -41.65
CA ALA A 559 9.44 -22.63 -41.59
C ALA A 559 9.07 -22.16 -40.17
N ASP A 560 9.45 -20.93 -39.79
CA ASP A 560 9.22 -20.41 -38.44
C ASP A 560 7.73 -20.57 -38.04
N PRO A 561 7.41 -21.33 -36.97
CA PRO A 561 6.03 -21.57 -36.60
C PRO A 561 5.33 -20.26 -36.26
N GLY A 562 4.23 -19.98 -36.98
CA GLY A 562 3.39 -18.83 -36.70
C GLY A 562 2.83 -18.86 -35.27
N ASN A 563 2.55 -17.69 -34.70
CA ASN A 563 2.13 -17.53 -33.30
C ASN A 563 0.94 -18.42 -32.89
N LYS A 564 0.01 -18.71 -33.83
CA LYS A 564 -1.14 -19.60 -33.59
C LYS A 564 -0.70 -21.04 -33.29
N LEU A 565 0.25 -21.59 -34.05
CA LEU A 565 0.76 -22.95 -33.84
C LEU A 565 1.55 -23.06 -32.53
N VAL A 566 2.35 -22.04 -32.24
CA VAL A 566 3.09 -21.93 -30.96
C VAL A 566 2.11 -21.92 -29.78
N LEU A 567 1.02 -21.15 -29.88
CA LEU A 567 -0.02 -21.11 -28.85
C LEU A 567 -0.71 -22.47 -28.68
N LYS A 568 -1.05 -23.19 -29.77
CA LYS A 568 -1.59 -24.55 -29.68
C LYS A 568 -0.63 -25.48 -28.93
N TYR A 569 0.66 -25.42 -29.25
CA TYR A 569 1.67 -26.21 -28.55
C TYR A 569 1.74 -25.89 -27.05
N ILE A 570 1.76 -24.60 -26.69
CA ILE A 570 1.76 -24.17 -25.28
C ILE A 570 0.54 -24.71 -24.54
N LEU A 571 -0.66 -24.57 -25.12
CA LEU A 571 -1.91 -25.06 -24.52
C LEU A 571 -1.91 -26.59 -24.35
N MET A 572 -1.42 -27.33 -25.36
CA MET A 572 -1.27 -28.79 -25.28
C MET A 572 -0.41 -29.21 -24.08
N ARG A 573 0.77 -28.59 -23.90
CA ARG A 573 1.66 -28.90 -22.78
C ARG A 573 1.04 -28.58 -21.42
N GLN A 574 0.34 -27.45 -21.31
CA GLN A 574 -0.36 -27.08 -20.06
C GLN A 574 -1.49 -28.05 -19.70
N GLN A 575 -2.12 -28.66 -20.71
CA GLN A 575 -3.20 -29.63 -20.54
C GLN A 575 -2.71 -31.05 -20.27
N GLY A 576 -1.39 -31.30 -20.28
CA GLY A 576 -0.83 -32.65 -20.15
C GLY A 576 -1.06 -33.50 -21.40
N ASP A 577 -1.03 -32.87 -22.58
CA ASP A 577 -1.20 -33.51 -23.89
C ASP A 577 -2.56 -34.23 -24.07
N ILE A 578 -3.60 -33.78 -23.36
CA ILE A 578 -4.97 -34.29 -23.48
C ILE A 578 -5.99 -33.17 -23.73
N CYS A 579 -7.10 -33.51 -24.37
CA CYS A 579 -8.25 -32.62 -24.53
C CYS A 579 -8.97 -32.45 -23.18
N PRO A 580 -9.24 -31.21 -22.72
CA PRO A 580 -9.89 -30.99 -21.43
C PRO A 580 -11.31 -31.54 -21.41
N TYR A 581 -12.04 -31.41 -22.52
CA TYR A 581 -13.44 -31.84 -22.64
C TYR A 581 -13.60 -33.35 -22.67
N THR A 582 -12.85 -34.04 -23.54
CA THR A 582 -13.05 -35.48 -23.78
C THR A 582 -12.04 -36.38 -23.08
N GLY A 583 -10.88 -35.85 -22.67
CA GLY A 583 -9.79 -36.63 -22.07
C GLY A 583 -8.98 -37.43 -23.09
N LYS A 584 -9.33 -37.35 -24.38
CA LYS A 584 -8.58 -37.98 -25.48
C LYS A 584 -7.20 -37.32 -25.61
N SER A 585 -6.18 -38.10 -25.99
CA SER A 585 -4.83 -37.60 -26.19
C SER A 585 -4.73 -36.70 -27.42
N ILE A 586 -3.90 -35.67 -27.31
CA ILE A 586 -3.54 -34.76 -28.39
C ILE A 586 -2.05 -34.97 -28.65
N SER A 587 -1.73 -35.62 -29.77
CA SER A 587 -0.34 -35.77 -30.19
C SER A 587 0.16 -34.51 -30.89
N ARG A 588 1.48 -34.34 -30.91
CA ARG A 588 2.11 -33.19 -31.54
C ARG A 588 1.86 -33.11 -33.06
N SER A 589 1.64 -34.24 -33.74
CA SER A 589 1.30 -34.29 -35.17
C SER A 589 -0.16 -33.87 -35.45
N GLN A 590 -1.02 -33.88 -34.43
CA GLN A 590 -2.43 -33.48 -34.54
C GLN A 590 -2.64 -31.97 -34.33
N LEU A 591 -1.62 -31.20 -33.97
CA LEU A 591 -1.73 -29.77 -33.65
C LEU A 591 -2.33 -28.93 -34.79
N SER A 592 -2.09 -29.29 -36.05
CA SER A 592 -2.71 -28.61 -37.20
C SER A 592 -4.23 -28.78 -37.21
N TYR A 593 -4.74 -29.94 -36.78
CA TYR A 593 -6.15 -30.34 -36.81
C TYR A 593 -6.92 -30.07 -35.49
N CYS A 594 -6.23 -29.61 -34.45
CA CYS A 594 -6.86 -29.17 -33.21
C CYS A 594 -7.25 -27.69 -33.26
N ASP A 595 -8.27 -27.29 -32.52
CA ASP A 595 -8.72 -25.90 -32.41
C ASP A 595 -8.39 -25.29 -31.06
N ILE A 596 -8.19 -23.98 -31.07
CA ILE A 596 -8.19 -23.17 -29.86
C ILE A 596 -9.64 -22.77 -29.63
N ASP A 597 -10.25 -23.30 -28.57
CA ASP A 597 -11.61 -22.99 -28.16
C ASP A 597 -11.62 -21.95 -27.02
N HIS A 598 -12.68 -21.15 -26.99
CA HIS A 598 -12.99 -20.24 -25.89
C HIS A 598 -13.95 -20.92 -24.92
N ILE A 599 -13.51 -21.13 -23.68
CA ILE A 599 -14.28 -21.84 -22.66
C ILE A 599 -15.63 -21.15 -22.43
N ILE A 600 -15.58 -19.83 -22.20
CA ILE A 600 -16.74 -18.96 -22.35
C ILE A 600 -16.77 -18.50 -23.81
N PRO A 601 -17.80 -18.88 -24.59
CA PRO A 601 -17.92 -18.49 -25.99
C PRO A 601 -17.92 -16.98 -26.19
N GLN A 602 -17.59 -16.52 -27.40
CA GLN A 602 -17.55 -15.10 -27.77
C GLN A 602 -18.78 -14.65 -28.59
N GLY A 603 -19.80 -15.50 -28.73
CA GLY A 603 -20.99 -15.25 -29.53
C GLY A 603 -21.98 -14.27 -28.88
N ASP A 604 -23.12 -14.03 -29.54
CA ASP A 604 -24.13 -13.09 -29.05
C ASP A 604 -24.71 -13.49 -27.68
N LYS A 605 -24.70 -14.79 -27.38
CA LYS A 605 -25.18 -15.35 -26.10
C LYS A 605 -24.21 -15.11 -24.95
N TYR A 606 -22.90 -15.06 -25.22
CA TYR A 606 -21.85 -14.96 -24.22
C TYR A 606 -20.75 -13.98 -24.66
N GLN A 607 -20.48 -12.94 -23.87
CA GLN A 607 -19.43 -11.95 -24.17
C GLN A 607 -18.05 -12.40 -23.63
N GLY A 608 -17.64 -13.62 -23.96
CA GLY A 608 -16.39 -14.23 -23.50
C GLY A 608 -15.14 -13.46 -23.94
N PRO A 609 -14.17 -13.21 -23.05
CA PRO A 609 -12.98 -12.43 -23.37
C PRO A 609 -11.95 -13.26 -24.16
N ASP A 610 -11.18 -12.59 -25.03
CA ASP A 610 -10.09 -13.21 -25.81
C ASP A 610 -8.79 -13.41 -25.00
N ALA A 611 -8.93 -13.87 -23.76
CA ALA A 611 -7.83 -14.02 -22.82
C ALA A 611 -7.25 -15.44 -22.80
N ILE A 612 -5.97 -15.59 -22.43
CA ILE A 612 -5.31 -16.90 -22.39
C ILE A 612 -5.95 -17.84 -21.37
N GLU A 613 -6.50 -17.30 -20.28
CA GLU A 613 -7.23 -18.05 -19.26
C GLU A 613 -8.56 -18.59 -19.79
N ASN A 614 -9.11 -18.01 -20.87
CA ASN A 614 -10.33 -18.45 -21.54
C ASN A 614 -10.05 -19.41 -22.72
N LYS A 615 -8.79 -19.68 -23.04
CA LYS A 615 -8.40 -20.49 -24.21
C LYS A 615 -7.98 -21.90 -23.82
N VAL A 616 -8.46 -22.91 -24.54
CA VAL A 616 -8.00 -24.31 -24.45
C VAL A 616 -7.77 -24.90 -25.83
N LEU A 617 -6.93 -25.93 -25.91
CA LEU A 617 -6.77 -26.73 -27.11
C LEU A 617 -7.71 -27.94 -27.05
N THR A 618 -8.51 -28.14 -28.10
CA THR A 618 -9.45 -29.26 -28.22
C THR A 618 -9.39 -29.85 -29.64
N HIS A 619 -9.99 -31.02 -29.86
CA HIS A 619 -10.17 -31.55 -31.21
C HIS A 619 -11.24 -30.73 -31.95
N HIS A 620 -11.09 -30.59 -33.27
CA HIS A 620 -12.03 -29.83 -34.11
C HIS A 620 -13.49 -30.29 -33.93
N GLU A 621 -13.73 -31.59 -33.96
CA GLU A 621 -15.08 -32.17 -33.77
C GLU A 621 -15.67 -31.81 -32.41
N THR A 622 -14.86 -31.84 -31.35
CA THR A 622 -15.30 -31.48 -30.00
C THR A 622 -15.61 -29.99 -29.88
N ASN A 623 -14.84 -29.14 -30.55
CA ASN A 623 -15.10 -27.70 -30.61
C ASN A 623 -16.44 -27.42 -31.30
N GLN A 624 -16.69 -28.04 -32.45
CA GLN A 624 -17.95 -27.92 -33.17
C GLN A 624 -19.14 -28.44 -32.36
N GLN A 625 -18.98 -29.56 -31.65
CA GLN A 625 -20.03 -30.11 -30.78
C GLN A 625 -20.34 -29.20 -29.59
N LYS A 626 -19.33 -28.53 -29.02
CA LYS A 626 -19.54 -27.59 -27.91
C LYS A 626 -20.36 -26.38 -28.37
N ASP A 627 -20.01 -25.81 -29.51
CA ASP A 627 -20.69 -24.65 -30.10
C ASP A 627 -20.74 -23.44 -29.13
N ASP A 628 -21.74 -22.56 -29.24
CA ASP A 628 -21.97 -21.40 -28.36
C ASP A 628 -22.53 -21.78 -26.96
N ARG A 629 -21.88 -22.77 -26.32
CA ARG A 629 -22.23 -23.31 -24.99
C ARG A 629 -21.01 -23.38 -24.07
N MET A 630 -21.27 -23.27 -22.77
CA MET A 630 -20.30 -23.53 -21.70
C MET A 630 -20.05 -25.04 -21.56
N PRO A 631 -18.90 -25.48 -21.01
CA PRO A 631 -18.60 -26.90 -20.88
C PRO A 631 -19.69 -27.69 -20.10
N PHE A 632 -20.18 -27.14 -18.99
CA PHE A 632 -21.21 -27.79 -18.15
C PHE A 632 -22.63 -27.74 -18.74
N GLU A 633 -22.82 -27.08 -19.89
CA GLU A 633 -24.05 -27.16 -20.68
C GLU A 633 -24.01 -28.29 -21.74
N CYS A 634 -22.85 -28.94 -21.93
CA CYS A 634 -22.64 -29.94 -22.98
C CYS A 634 -22.66 -31.36 -22.39
N ASP A 635 -23.83 -31.86 -21.99
CA ASP A 635 -23.96 -33.21 -21.42
C ASP A 635 -23.59 -34.31 -22.44
N GLU A 636 -23.61 -34.00 -23.74
CA GLU A 636 -23.17 -34.93 -24.79
C GLU A 636 -21.65 -35.13 -24.82
N ILE A 637 -20.89 -34.16 -24.28
CA ILE A 637 -19.43 -34.16 -24.23
C ILE A 637 -18.94 -34.50 -22.82
N ILE A 638 -19.62 -33.97 -21.80
CA ILE A 638 -19.32 -34.17 -20.39
C ILE A 638 -20.35 -35.13 -19.79
N THR A 639 -20.16 -36.42 -20.07
CA THR A 639 -21.06 -37.48 -19.60
C THR A 639 -20.94 -37.77 -18.11
N ASP A 640 -19.75 -37.58 -17.53
CA ASP A 640 -19.48 -37.72 -16.09
C ASP A 640 -18.81 -36.45 -15.56
N ARG A 641 -19.59 -35.66 -14.81
CA ARG A 641 -19.16 -34.38 -14.26
C ARG A 641 -18.13 -34.51 -13.15
N GLU A 642 -18.13 -35.61 -12.39
CA GLU A 642 -17.17 -35.82 -11.30
C GLU A 642 -15.81 -36.24 -11.87
N ALA A 643 -15.80 -37.20 -12.81
CA ALA A 643 -14.60 -37.57 -13.54
C ALA A 643 -14.01 -36.40 -14.33
N TYR A 644 -14.85 -35.56 -14.93
CA TYR A 644 -14.42 -34.33 -15.60
C TYR A 644 -13.73 -33.35 -14.63
N LYS A 645 -14.35 -33.06 -13.48
CA LYS A 645 -13.74 -32.17 -12.48
C LYS A 645 -12.38 -32.67 -12.01
N ASN A 646 -12.28 -33.96 -11.68
CA ASN A 646 -11.03 -34.58 -11.25
C ASN A 646 -9.93 -34.46 -12.33
N ARG A 647 -10.29 -34.60 -13.62
CA ARG A 647 -9.38 -34.40 -14.74
C ARG A 647 -8.87 -32.96 -14.79
N ILE A 648 -9.75 -31.97 -14.72
CA ILE A 648 -9.38 -30.54 -14.73
C ILE A 648 -8.50 -30.18 -13.53
N GLU A 649 -8.78 -30.76 -12.35
CA GLU A 649 -7.96 -30.56 -11.16
C GLU A 649 -6.54 -31.12 -11.33
N GLY A 650 -6.38 -32.26 -11.98
CA GLY A 650 -5.08 -32.89 -12.27
C GLY A 650 -4.22 -32.19 -13.32
N MET A 651 -4.79 -31.34 -14.18
CA MET A 651 -4.04 -30.63 -15.23
C MET A 651 -3.18 -29.47 -14.70
N GLN A 652 -2.05 -29.20 -15.35
CA GLN A 652 -1.15 -28.06 -15.07
C GLN A 652 -1.57 -26.77 -15.82
N LEU A 653 -2.86 -26.44 -15.74
CA LEU A 653 -3.41 -25.25 -16.40
C LEU A 653 -2.86 -23.95 -15.79
N SER A 654 -2.72 -22.93 -16.63
CA SER A 654 -2.23 -21.60 -16.25
C SER A 654 -3.22 -20.85 -15.33
N GLY A 655 -3.20 -21.18 -14.03
CA GLY A 655 -3.91 -20.46 -12.98
C GLY A 655 -5.29 -21.02 -12.60
N LYS A 656 -5.77 -20.62 -11.41
CA LYS A 656 -7.05 -21.06 -10.84
C LYS A 656 -8.26 -20.64 -11.67
N ALA A 657 -8.17 -19.52 -12.39
CA ALA A 657 -9.25 -18.98 -13.21
C ALA A 657 -9.69 -19.96 -14.30
N LYS A 658 -8.75 -20.48 -15.10
CA LYS A 658 -9.06 -21.43 -16.20
C LYS A 658 -9.77 -22.69 -15.69
N LYS A 659 -9.33 -23.24 -14.56
CA LYS A 659 -9.97 -24.41 -13.94
C LYS A 659 -11.41 -24.12 -13.52
N ILE A 660 -11.65 -22.94 -12.97
CA ILE A 660 -12.99 -22.51 -12.54
C ILE A 660 -13.91 -22.33 -13.75
N LEU A 661 -13.42 -21.71 -14.83
CA LEU A 661 -14.19 -21.53 -16.06
C LEU A 661 -14.60 -22.87 -16.68
N LEU A 662 -13.69 -23.83 -16.73
CA LEU A 662 -13.98 -25.17 -17.23
C LEU A 662 -15.05 -25.90 -16.42
N CYS A 663 -15.18 -25.57 -15.13
CA CYS A 663 -16.10 -26.20 -14.20
C CYS A 663 -17.33 -25.34 -13.84
N SER A 664 -17.61 -24.29 -14.62
CA SER A 664 -18.64 -23.30 -14.32
C SER A 664 -19.89 -23.47 -15.19
N ARG A 665 -21.05 -23.05 -14.64
CA ARG A 665 -22.33 -23.06 -15.35
C ARG A 665 -22.64 -21.71 -16.00
N LYS A 666 -23.67 -21.73 -16.86
CA LYS A 666 -24.19 -20.55 -17.57
C LYS A 666 -24.49 -19.38 -16.62
N GLU A 667 -25.13 -19.65 -15.49
CA GLU A 667 -25.57 -18.63 -14.54
C GLU A 667 -24.39 -17.87 -13.90
N GLU A 668 -23.19 -18.46 -13.96
CA GLU A 668 -21.96 -17.90 -13.40
C GLU A 668 -21.15 -17.12 -14.46
N ALA A 669 -21.48 -17.22 -15.75
CA ALA A 669 -20.64 -16.72 -16.84
C ALA A 669 -20.36 -15.21 -16.71
N ASP A 670 -21.39 -14.38 -16.52
CA ASP A 670 -21.23 -12.93 -16.36
C ASP A 670 -20.41 -12.56 -15.12
N GLU A 671 -20.65 -13.25 -14.01
CA GLU A 671 -19.91 -13.04 -12.76
C GLU A 671 -18.43 -13.42 -12.92
N LEU A 672 -18.15 -14.52 -13.62
CA LEU A 672 -16.80 -15.01 -13.89
C LEU A 672 -16.06 -14.11 -14.87
N ILE A 673 -16.76 -13.58 -15.89
CA ILE A 673 -16.24 -12.55 -16.79
C ILE A 673 -15.80 -11.34 -15.97
N GLU A 674 -16.67 -10.82 -15.11
CA GLU A 674 -16.34 -9.67 -14.25
C GLU A 674 -15.21 -9.98 -13.26
N ARG A 675 -15.24 -11.14 -12.61
CA ARG A 675 -14.28 -11.56 -11.59
C ARG A 675 -12.88 -11.77 -12.13
N TYR A 676 -12.73 -12.45 -13.27
CA TYR A 676 -11.41 -12.82 -13.81
C TYR A 676 -10.90 -11.88 -14.88
N TYR A 677 -11.80 -11.24 -15.63
CA TYR A 677 -11.46 -10.47 -16.83
C TYR A 677 -11.92 -9.02 -16.76
N GLY A 678 -12.92 -8.70 -15.93
CA GLY A 678 -13.18 -7.34 -15.48
C GLY A 678 -11.96 -6.72 -14.78
N LEU A 679 -11.00 -7.53 -14.34
CA LEU A 679 -9.72 -7.04 -13.82
C LEU A 679 -8.86 -6.32 -14.87
N ALA A 680 -9.00 -6.62 -16.16
CA ALA A 680 -8.37 -5.85 -17.24
C ALA A 680 -8.96 -4.41 -17.34
N ILE A 681 -10.21 -4.25 -16.89
CA ILE A 681 -11.05 -3.04 -16.89
C ILE A 681 -10.89 -2.22 -15.57
N THR A 682 -10.18 -2.72 -14.55
CA THR A 682 -10.21 -2.17 -13.17
C THR A 682 -8.93 -1.49 -12.69
N GLY A 683 -8.17 -0.89 -13.60
CA GLY A 683 -7.23 0.16 -13.18
C GLY A 683 -7.96 1.13 -12.24
N TRP A 684 -7.39 1.46 -11.08
CA TRP A 684 -8.09 2.35 -10.15
C TRP A 684 -8.43 3.69 -10.82
N VAL A 685 -7.59 4.15 -11.75
CA VAL A 685 -7.82 5.31 -12.60
C VAL A 685 -9.01 5.12 -13.53
N ALA A 686 -9.11 3.98 -14.22
CA ALA A 686 -10.25 3.60 -15.04
C ALA A 686 -11.57 3.64 -14.25
N ARG A 687 -11.57 3.14 -13.00
CA ARG A 687 -12.74 3.26 -12.12
C ARG A 687 -13.09 4.70 -11.78
N LEU A 688 -12.11 5.57 -11.52
CA LEU A 688 -12.36 6.98 -11.27
C LEU A 688 -12.94 7.68 -12.51
N ALA A 689 -12.41 7.42 -13.70
CA ALA A 689 -12.91 8.00 -14.94
C ALA A 689 -14.35 7.56 -15.25
N ARG A 690 -14.65 6.28 -15.03
CA ARG A 690 -16.04 5.79 -15.06
C ARG A 690 -16.91 6.53 -14.08
N ASP A 691 -16.51 6.61 -12.82
CA ASP A 691 -17.35 7.22 -11.79
C ASP A 691 -17.56 8.73 -12.08
N ILE A 692 -16.57 9.41 -12.68
CA ILE A 692 -16.70 10.79 -13.18
C ILE A 692 -17.74 10.88 -14.29
N ALA A 693 -17.61 10.08 -15.35
CA ALA A 693 -18.53 10.10 -16.48
C ALA A 693 -19.95 9.70 -16.06
N CYS A 694 -20.10 8.64 -15.26
CA CYS A 694 -21.37 8.19 -14.73
C CYS A 694 -22.04 9.26 -13.85
N LEU A 695 -21.31 9.87 -12.91
CA LEU A 695 -21.87 10.93 -12.08
C LEU A 695 -22.35 12.13 -12.91
N TRP A 696 -21.55 12.55 -13.89
CA TRP A 696 -21.89 13.68 -14.75
C TRP A 696 -23.11 13.40 -15.65
N MET A 697 -23.20 12.18 -16.17
CA MET A 697 -24.30 11.76 -17.05
C MET A 697 -25.57 11.31 -16.30
N GLY A 698 -25.53 11.24 -14.96
CA GLY A 698 -26.61 10.67 -14.15
C GLY A 698 -26.80 9.16 -14.39
N TRP A 699 -25.73 8.45 -14.73
CA TRP A 699 -25.73 7.00 -14.91
C TRP A 699 -25.20 6.29 -13.66
N GLU A 700 -25.64 5.05 -13.42
CA GLU A 700 -25.12 4.22 -12.33
C GLU A 700 -24.16 3.14 -12.85
N PRO A 701 -22.98 2.95 -12.23
CA PRO A 701 -22.06 1.89 -12.61
C PRO A 701 -22.64 0.50 -12.35
N GLY A 702 -22.91 -0.27 -13.40
CA GLY A 702 -23.25 -1.69 -13.28
C GLY A 702 -24.69 -2.00 -12.87
N ALA A 703 -25.66 -1.18 -13.28
CA ALA A 703 -27.08 -1.51 -13.15
C ALA A 703 -27.38 -2.86 -13.85
N LYS A 704 -27.80 -3.87 -13.07
CA LYS A 704 -28.06 -5.22 -13.55
C LYS A 704 -29.27 -5.19 -14.51
N GLY A 705 -29.09 -5.63 -15.76
CA GLY A 705 -30.14 -5.70 -16.78
C GLY A 705 -30.25 -4.49 -17.71
N GLU A 706 -29.50 -3.41 -17.50
CA GLU A 706 -29.41 -2.31 -18.47
C GLU A 706 -28.24 -2.50 -19.45
N LYS A 707 -28.43 -2.12 -20.73
CA LYS A 707 -27.32 -2.06 -21.70
C LYS A 707 -26.25 -1.12 -21.15
N ARG A 708 -25.03 -1.63 -20.96
CA ARG A 708 -23.90 -0.86 -20.43
C ARG A 708 -23.69 0.40 -21.28
N LYS A 709 -23.95 1.58 -20.70
CA LYS A 709 -23.75 2.88 -21.38
C LYS A 709 -22.30 3.34 -21.33
N LEU A 710 -21.48 2.77 -20.45
CA LEU A 710 -20.06 3.08 -20.35
C LEU A 710 -19.23 1.80 -20.48
N HIS A 711 -18.23 1.87 -21.37
CA HIS A 711 -17.20 0.85 -21.52
C HIS A 711 -15.85 1.45 -21.14
N VAL A 712 -15.07 0.74 -20.32
CA VAL A 712 -13.70 1.11 -20.01
C VAL A 712 -12.80 -0.05 -20.40
N VAL A 713 -11.71 0.21 -21.14
CA VAL A 713 -10.85 -0.80 -21.80
C VAL A 713 -9.43 -0.79 -21.24
#